data_AF-A0A7V2FZ79-F1
#
_entry.id   AF-A0A7V2FZ79-F1
#
_cell.length_a   1.000
_cell.length_b   1.000
_cell.length_c   1.000
_cell.angle_alpha   90.00
_cell.angle_beta   90.00
_cell.angle_gamma   90.00
#
_symmetry.space_group_name_H-M   'P 1'
#
loop_
_entity.id
_entity.type
_entity.pdbx_description
1 polymer ?
#
loop_
_entity_poly.entity_id
_entity_poly.type
_entity_poly.pdbx_seq_one_letter_code
_entity_poly.pdbx_strand_id
1 'polypeptide(L)'
;AAQVQARPTIRRAFFDAYPQAVGSRLDNLPSNAGHCGVCHYDFDGGGARNPYGLAVQNTPNRTAQEILALGPLDSDGDGFSNNTEILDPQGQYNNTPTFPGLTPGNVGNVSHVNVTEIQGHLVPTVGPDITPPTVTVIAPNGGEMLTSGLPTTVQWTASDPSGIAAINLYFSDDDELTYRPVAFGLANTGSFTWFVPNRPTSLAYFRVEAIDNANNVGDDESDLEFTILSAAGGLVPTTLRDFDQPGTQPLEGGLGLNDPVDCSACHGNYDVNVEPFFNWEGSMMAQASRDLLFEACMAVANQDAPESGDLCLRCHVAAAWLQGRSVPTNGSQVQPFDKHGVSCDLCHRLVDPIYDPAQNPPEDAIILANLTLPPQVGAEFGNGMYVVDPTGARRGPFPDPSPGHAVLVSPFHREAALCGTCHDVSNPAFQKDAQGNYVPNAFNAMAGSFSVQVLMPIERTYSEWFYSQYNTPGGVYAPQFGGNRQYVSTCQDCHMRDVTGRGCNFGEPPIRNDLPLHDMTGGSTWLPGLLHLLYPGEVNQVALAAGIDRARYMLQNAAELVARQQGSQLMVTVTNDTGHKLPSGYPEGRRMWINVRFYDSQLTLIAESGAYNPNTGVLGADPELKVYEAKPGLDEVTAPIVGVPPGPSFHFVLNNKIFKDNRIPPRGFSNAAYAGFGGAPVGHGYADGQYWDDTPYSIPQGAASAQVRLYYQSTSKEYVEFLRDENTTNNKGQQLYDLWNNNGKCPPEVMAQAQVTISAPLPGDFDGDGDVDLSDFTVFQLCFGGSSNPPAPTCPPGVNADLDGDGDVDLADFLIFQQNFTGSQSERGEL
;
A
#
# COMPACT_ATOMS: atom_id res chain seq x y z
N ALA A 1 -23.48 -6.47 -20.18
CA ALA A 1 -24.90 -6.39 -20.63
C ALA A 1 -25.62 -5.45 -19.67
N ALA A 2 -26.41 -4.49 -20.17
CA ALA A 2 -27.07 -3.51 -19.30
C ALA A 2 -27.94 -4.21 -18.25
N GLN A 3 -27.69 -3.96 -16.96
CA GLN A 3 -28.56 -4.42 -15.87
C GLN A 3 -29.96 -3.89 -16.12
N VAL A 4 -30.92 -4.81 -16.30
CA VAL A 4 -32.32 -4.45 -16.48
C VAL A 4 -32.84 -4.02 -15.12
N GLN A 5 -32.92 -2.71 -14.86
CA GLN A 5 -33.56 -2.17 -13.65
C GLN A 5 -34.97 -2.79 -13.48
N ALA A 6 -35.32 -3.14 -12.25
CA ALA A 6 -36.66 -3.61 -11.92
C ALA A 6 -37.69 -2.52 -12.29
N ARG A 7 -38.75 -2.89 -13.02
CA ARG A 7 -39.77 -1.92 -13.45
C ARG A 7 -40.78 -1.70 -12.32
N PRO A 8 -40.98 -0.46 -11.82
CA PRO A 8 -41.92 -0.18 -10.73
C PRO A 8 -43.35 -0.68 -10.96
N THR A 9 -43.75 -0.81 -12.22
CA THR A 9 -45.07 -1.32 -12.62
C THR A 9 -45.28 -2.80 -12.32
N ILE A 10 -44.22 -3.62 -12.31
CA ILE A 10 -44.32 -5.07 -12.05
C ILE A 10 -44.51 -5.33 -10.56
N ARG A 11 -43.72 -4.65 -9.71
CA ARG A 11 -43.91 -4.69 -8.24
C ARG A 11 -45.34 -4.30 -7.89
N ARG A 12 -45.82 -3.19 -8.46
CA ARG A 12 -47.21 -2.75 -8.29
C ARG A 12 -48.22 -3.80 -8.73
N ALA A 13 -48.04 -4.39 -9.92
CA ALA A 13 -48.95 -5.42 -10.41
C ALA A 13 -48.96 -6.69 -9.54
N PHE A 14 -47.83 -7.05 -8.93
CA PHE A 14 -47.75 -8.17 -7.98
C PHE A 14 -48.56 -7.90 -6.72
N PHE A 15 -48.41 -6.73 -6.09
CA PHE A 15 -49.18 -6.39 -4.88
C PHE A 15 -50.65 -6.05 -5.19
N ASP A 16 -50.97 -5.58 -6.40
CA ASP A 16 -52.35 -5.46 -6.88
C ASP A 16 -52.99 -6.87 -7.06
N ALA A 17 -52.21 -7.89 -7.46
CA ALA A 17 -52.64 -9.28 -7.57
C ALA A 17 -52.79 -9.97 -6.20
N TYR A 18 -51.85 -9.73 -5.28
CA TYR A 18 -51.80 -10.33 -3.96
C TYR A 18 -51.90 -9.24 -2.87
N PRO A 19 -53.08 -8.62 -2.66
CA PRO A 19 -53.23 -7.56 -1.67
C PRO A 19 -52.97 -8.03 -0.24
N GLN A 20 -53.06 -9.33 0.04
CA GLN A 20 -52.72 -9.94 1.33
C GLN A 20 -51.21 -9.99 1.61
N ALA A 21 -50.37 -9.89 0.58
CA ALA A 21 -48.92 -9.83 0.73
C ALA A 21 -48.44 -8.40 1.09
N VAL A 22 -49.29 -7.38 0.95
CA VAL A 22 -48.99 -6.00 1.39
C VAL A 22 -48.86 -5.96 2.91
N GLY A 23 -47.80 -5.34 3.43
CA GLY A 23 -47.50 -5.34 4.86
C GLY A 23 -46.69 -6.55 5.34
N SER A 24 -46.57 -7.61 4.54
CA SER A 24 -45.82 -8.83 4.90
C SER A 24 -44.32 -8.68 4.66
N ARG A 25 -43.54 -9.71 4.99
CA ARG A 25 -42.11 -9.80 4.66
C ARG A 25 -41.79 -9.73 3.15
N LEU A 26 -42.72 -10.12 2.28
CA LEU A 26 -42.58 -9.92 0.83
C LEU A 26 -42.63 -8.42 0.46
N ASP A 27 -43.30 -7.60 1.29
CA ASP A 27 -43.46 -6.16 1.09
C ASP A 27 -42.41 -5.34 1.87
N ASN A 28 -42.13 -5.72 3.13
CA ASN A 28 -41.43 -4.90 4.14
C ASN A 28 -40.40 -5.70 4.98
N LEU A 29 -39.43 -6.36 4.34
CA LEU A 29 -38.26 -6.89 5.06
C LEU A 29 -37.62 -5.80 5.96
N PRO A 30 -37.16 -6.12 7.18
CA PRO A 30 -36.73 -5.12 8.16
C PRO A 30 -35.54 -4.25 7.73
N SER A 31 -34.75 -4.69 6.75
CA SER A 31 -33.45 -4.10 6.42
C SER A 31 -33.47 -3.09 5.27
N ASN A 32 -34.41 -3.10 4.31
CA ASN A 32 -34.32 -2.23 3.12
C ASN A 32 -35.68 -1.75 2.58
N ALA A 33 -35.78 -0.47 2.21
CA ALA A 33 -36.99 0.15 1.66
C ALA A 33 -37.02 0.09 0.11
N GLY A 34 -38.06 -0.50 -0.50
CA GLY A 34 -38.28 -0.47 -1.96
C GLY A 34 -37.98 -1.76 -2.75
N HIS A 35 -37.95 -2.89 -2.06
CA HIS A 35 -37.53 -4.24 -2.48
C HIS A 35 -38.10 -4.83 -3.82
N CYS A 36 -37.41 -5.79 -4.47
CA CYS A 36 -37.89 -6.51 -5.68
C CYS A 36 -37.59 -8.03 -5.76
N GLY A 37 -37.15 -8.65 -4.66
CA GLY A 37 -36.66 -10.05 -4.61
C GLY A 37 -37.73 -11.13 -4.74
N VAL A 38 -38.99 -10.75 -4.85
CA VAL A 38 -40.04 -11.61 -5.41
C VAL A 38 -39.65 -12.09 -6.82
N CYS A 39 -39.01 -11.25 -7.63
CA CYS A 39 -38.71 -11.54 -9.03
C CYS A 39 -37.20 -11.61 -9.37
N HIS A 40 -36.32 -11.25 -8.44
CA HIS A 40 -34.90 -11.07 -8.70
C HIS A 40 -34.07 -11.64 -7.54
N TYR A 41 -32.85 -12.08 -7.83
CA TYR A 41 -31.90 -12.43 -6.76
C TYR A 41 -31.32 -11.17 -6.08
N ASP A 42 -31.33 -10.03 -6.78
CA ASP A 42 -30.93 -8.75 -6.23
C ASP A 42 -32.10 -8.07 -5.51
N PHE A 43 -31.97 -7.88 -4.20
CA PHE A 43 -33.04 -7.37 -3.34
C PHE A 43 -33.22 -5.84 -3.43
N ASP A 44 -32.23 -5.11 -3.96
CA ASP A 44 -32.30 -3.66 -4.26
C ASP A 44 -32.89 -3.36 -5.65
N GLY A 45 -33.08 -4.41 -6.45
CA GLY A 45 -33.83 -4.39 -7.70
C GLY A 45 -32.97 -4.30 -8.95
N GLY A 46 -33.29 -5.15 -9.93
CA GLY A 46 -32.50 -5.34 -11.14
C GLY A 46 -31.82 -6.70 -11.14
N GLY A 47 -30.80 -6.90 -11.99
CA GLY A 47 -30.00 -8.13 -11.98
C GLY A 47 -30.70 -9.40 -12.48
N ALA A 48 -30.10 -10.55 -12.17
CA ALA A 48 -30.59 -11.87 -12.58
C ALA A 48 -31.96 -12.18 -11.94
N ARG A 49 -32.88 -12.72 -12.73
CA ARG A 49 -34.21 -13.10 -12.24
C ARG A 49 -34.15 -14.44 -11.52
N ASN A 50 -34.91 -14.55 -10.44
CA ASN A 50 -35.20 -15.84 -9.83
C ASN A 50 -36.23 -16.60 -10.71
N PRO A 51 -36.43 -17.92 -10.49
CA PRO A 51 -37.41 -18.71 -11.23
C PRO A 51 -38.81 -18.10 -11.34
N TYR A 52 -39.37 -17.52 -10.26
CA TYR A 52 -40.65 -16.80 -10.31
C TYR A 52 -40.61 -15.58 -11.24
N GLY A 53 -39.55 -14.78 -11.15
CA GLY A 53 -39.35 -13.62 -12.02
C GLY A 53 -39.24 -14.00 -13.50
N LEU A 54 -38.65 -15.16 -13.82
CA LEU A 54 -38.63 -15.71 -15.17
C LEU A 54 -40.05 -16.11 -15.63
N ALA A 55 -40.85 -16.70 -14.76
CA ALA A 55 -42.26 -16.99 -15.05
C ALA A 55 -43.06 -15.70 -15.31
N VAL A 56 -42.86 -14.67 -14.50
CA VAL A 56 -43.45 -13.32 -14.69
C VAL A 56 -42.99 -12.70 -16.02
N GLN A 57 -41.71 -12.86 -16.39
CA GLN A 57 -41.18 -12.33 -17.65
C GLN A 57 -41.92 -12.87 -18.88
N ASN A 58 -42.33 -14.13 -18.84
CA ASN A 58 -43.01 -14.82 -19.94
C ASN A 58 -44.48 -14.40 -20.10
N THR A 59 -45.02 -13.59 -19.17
CA THR A 59 -46.35 -12.99 -19.33
C THR A 59 -46.27 -11.75 -20.25
N PRO A 60 -47.15 -11.63 -21.28
CA PRO A 60 -47.04 -10.57 -22.29
C PRO A 60 -47.23 -9.15 -21.73
N ASN A 61 -48.26 -8.96 -20.90
CA ASN A 61 -48.67 -7.64 -20.41
C ASN A 61 -48.34 -7.39 -18.93
N ARG A 62 -47.94 -8.45 -18.19
CA ARG A 62 -47.59 -8.44 -16.75
C ARG A 62 -48.65 -7.76 -15.89
N THR A 63 -49.92 -7.95 -16.24
CA THR A 63 -51.05 -7.41 -15.48
C THR A 63 -51.26 -8.20 -14.19
N ALA A 64 -51.98 -7.63 -13.21
CA ALA A 64 -52.35 -8.35 -11.99
C ALA A 64 -53.07 -9.69 -12.29
N GLN A 65 -53.90 -9.73 -13.34
CA GLN A 65 -54.61 -10.96 -13.75
C GLN A 65 -53.66 -12.02 -14.35
N GLU A 66 -52.64 -11.60 -15.10
CA GLU A 66 -51.63 -12.52 -15.64
C GLU A 66 -50.67 -13.00 -14.54
N ILE A 67 -50.39 -12.18 -13.52
CA ILE A 67 -49.61 -12.58 -12.34
C ILE A 67 -50.39 -13.62 -11.51
N LEU A 68 -51.68 -13.40 -11.26
CA LEU A 68 -52.55 -14.38 -10.59
C LEU A 68 -52.61 -15.72 -11.34
N ALA A 69 -52.50 -15.70 -12.66
CA ALA A 69 -52.50 -16.92 -13.47
C ALA A 69 -51.25 -17.79 -13.26
N LEU A 70 -50.17 -17.23 -12.71
CA LEU A 70 -48.97 -17.98 -12.32
C LEU A 70 -49.14 -18.69 -10.97
N GLY A 71 -50.13 -18.31 -10.15
CA GLY A 71 -50.34 -18.83 -8.81
C GLY A 71 -50.31 -20.37 -8.66
N PRO A 72 -50.91 -21.15 -9.57
CA PRO A 72 -50.87 -22.62 -9.50
C PRO A 72 -49.54 -23.27 -9.93
N LEU A 73 -48.60 -22.52 -10.50
CA LEU A 73 -47.29 -23.03 -10.90
C LEU A 73 -46.39 -23.15 -9.68
N ASP A 74 -45.53 -24.16 -9.69
CA ASP A 74 -44.35 -24.28 -8.85
C ASP A 74 -43.18 -23.78 -9.70
N SER A 75 -42.74 -22.54 -9.46
CA SER A 75 -41.82 -21.86 -10.39
C SER A 75 -40.38 -22.29 -10.23
N ASP A 76 -39.99 -22.67 -9.02
CA ASP A 76 -38.61 -23.04 -8.64
C ASP A 76 -38.43 -24.55 -8.36
N GLY A 77 -39.51 -25.31 -8.39
CA GLY A 77 -39.50 -26.77 -8.32
C GLY A 77 -39.33 -27.30 -6.90
N ASP A 78 -39.66 -26.51 -5.88
CA ASP A 78 -39.52 -26.88 -4.47
C ASP A 78 -40.67 -27.74 -3.93
N GLY A 79 -41.70 -27.98 -4.76
CA GLY A 79 -42.88 -28.76 -4.42
C GLY A 79 -44.06 -27.93 -3.90
N PHE A 80 -43.91 -26.62 -3.78
CA PHE A 80 -44.95 -25.67 -3.39
C PHE A 80 -45.36 -24.81 -4.59
N SER A 81 -46.66 -24.52 -4.70
CA SER A 81 -47.11 -23.58 -5.72
C SER A 81 -46.84 -22.15 -5.26
N ASN A 82 -46.64 -21.23 -6.20
CA ASN A 82 -46.51 -19.80 -5.91
C ASN A 82 -47.66 -19.31 -4.99
N ASN A 83 -48.89 -19.80 -5.17
CA ASN A 83 -50.01 -19.47 -4.29
C ASN A 83 -49.84 -20.01 -2.86
N THR A 84 -49.30 -21.20 -2.70
CA THR A 84 -49.00 -21.78 -1.38
C THR A 84 -47.97 -20.94 -0.65
N GLU A 85 -46.94 -20.51 -1.37
CA GLU A 85 -45.85 -19.69 -0.84
C GLU A 85 -46.26 -18.24 -0.58
N ILE A 86 -47.12 -17.64 -1.41
CA ILE A 86 -47.53 -16.24 -1.25
C ILE A 86 -48.68 -16.11 -0.25
N LEU A 87 -49.60 -17.08 -0.18
CA LEU A 87 -50.87 -16.92 0.54
C LEU A 87 -51.08 -17.89 1.69
N ASP A 88 -50.44 -19.07 1.69
CA ASP A 88 -50.81 -20.20 2.55
C ASP A 88 -52.34 -20.31 2.73
N PRO A 89 -53.07 -20.68 1.66
CA PRO A 89 -54.52 -20.59 1.66
C PRO A 89 -55.19 -21.51 2.69
N GLN A 90 -54.45 -22.45 3.29
CA GLN A 90 -54.92 -23.37 4.32
C GLN A 90 -54.39 -23.01 5.72
N GLY A 91 -53.56 -21.98 5.89
CA GLY A 91 -52.98 -21.60 7.18
C GLY A 91 -52.09 -22.70 7.78
N GLN A 92 -51.45 -23.51 6.93
CA GLN A 92 -50.68 -24.68 7.31
C GLN A 92 -49.23 -24.38 7.68
N TYR A 93 -48.70 -23.22 7.28
CA TYR A 93 -47.26 -22.96 7.32
C TYR A 93 -46.95 -21.76 8.23
N ASN A 94 -46.01 -21.94 9.15
CA ASN A 94 -45.70 -20.95 10.18
C ASN A 94 -44.87 -19.77 9.64
N ASN A 95 -44.19 -19.96 8.52
CA ASN A 95 -43.26 -18.99 7.93
C ASN A 95 -43.77 -18.35 6.62
N THR A 96 -45.02 -18.61 6.21
CA THR A 96 -45.65 -17.99 5.04
C THR A 96 -46.07 -16.54 5.32
N PRO A 97 -45.94 -15.58 4.39
CA PRO A 97 -45.47 -15.72 3.01
C PRO A 97 -43.98 -16.04 2.87
N THR A 98 -43.64 -16.97 1.98
CA THR A 98 -42.28 -17.32 1.52
C THR A 98 -42.03 -16.78 0.11
N PHE A 99 -40.78 -16.77 -0.34
CA PHE A 99 -40.39 -16.19 -1.63
C PHE A 99 -40.57 -17.19 -2.79
N PRO A 100 -41.53 -17.01 -3.71
CA PRO A 100 -42.00 -18.02 -4.69
C PRO A 100 -41.01 -18.44 -5.80
N GLY A 101 -39.77 -18.01 -5.68
CA GLY A 101 -38.70 -18.35 -6.61
C GLY A 101 -37.37 -18.54 -5.90
N LEU A 102 -37.34 -18.57 -4.58
CA LEU A 102 -36.11 -18.72 -3.81
C LEU A 102 -36.19 -20.03 -3.05
N THR A 103 -35.26 -20.92 -3.34
CA THR A 103 -35.11 -22.20 -2.66
C THR A 103 -33.79 -22.22 -1.92
N PRO A 104 -33.60 -23.15 -0.97
CA PRO A 104 -32.29 -23.39 -0.36
C PRO A 104 -31.20 -23.65 -1.40
N GLY A 105 -31.55 -24.31 -2.52
CA GLY A 105 -30.61 -24.60 -3.60
C GLY A 105 -30.19 -23.39 -4.43
N ASN A 106 -30.88 -22.26 -4.35
CA ASN A 106 -30.57 -21.07 -5.14
C ASN A 106 -30.38 -19.77 -4.32
N VAL A 107 -30.59 -19.80 -3.00
CA VAL A 107 -30.49 -18.63 -2.12
C VAL A 107 -29.10 -18.00 -2.11
N GLY A 108 -28.04 -18.78 -2.35
CA GLY A 108 -26.67 -18.27 -2.47
C GLY A 108 -26.45 -17.30 -3.63
N ASN A 109 -27.41 -17.16 -4.55
CA ASN A 109 -27.36 -16.15 -5.62
C ASN A 109 -27.88 -14.78 -5.18
N VAL A 110 -28.45 -14.67 -3.98
CA VAL A 110 -29.07 -13.45 -3.46
C VAL A 110 -28.02 -12.39 -3.08
N SER A 111 -28.30 -11.13 -3.42
CA SER A 111 -27.45 -9.98 -3.05
C SER A 111 -28.28 -8.85 -2.43
N HIS A 112 -27.61 -7.97 -1.68
CA HIS A 112 -28.20 -6.78 -1.04
C HIS A 112 -29.30 -7.07 -0.01
N VAL A 113 -29.29 -8.25 0.60
CA VAL A 113 -30.00 -8.60 1.84
C VAL A 113 -29.13 -9.59 2.60
N ASN A 114 -29.21 -9.59 3.93
CA ASN A 114 -28.58 -10.64 4.71
C ASN A 114 -29.39 -11.93 4.56
N VAL A 115 -28.76 -13.02 4.10
CA VAL A 115 -29.43 -14.30 3.87
C VAL A 115 -30.18 -14.76 5.12
N THR A 116 -29.64 -14.53 6.32
CA THR A 116 -30.30 -14.89 7.60
C THR A 116 -31.68 -14.25 7.78
N GLU A 117 -31.94 -13.09 7.16
CA GLU A 117 -33.24 -12.39 7.23
C GLU A 117 -34.31 -13.01 6.32
N ILE A 118 -33.89 -13.76 5.30
CA ILE A 118 -34.79 -14.41 4.32
C ILE A 118 -34.78 -15.92 4.40
N GLN A 119 -33.80 -16.51 5.09
CA GLN A 119 -33.55 -17.95 5.18
C GLN A 119 -34.75 -18.71 5.75
N GLY A 120 -35.37 -18.18 6.79
CA GLY A 120 -36.60 -18.73 7.36
C GLY A 120 -37.82 -18.62 6.43
N HIS A 121 -37.69 -18.03 5.24
CA HIS A 121 -38.79 -17.72 4.31
C HIS A 121 -38.52 -18.19 2.88
N LEU A 122 -37.57 -19.11 2.69
CA LEU A 122 -37.30 -19.69 1.38
C LEU A 122 -38.42 -20.65 0.98
N VAL A 123 -38.78 -21.59 1.85
CA VAL A 123 -39.76 -22.65 1.60
C VAL A 123 -40.82 -22.72 2.71
N PRO A 124 -42.11 -22.99 2.41
CA PRO A 124 -43.15 -23.16 3.44
C PRO A 124 -42.85 -24.30 4.44
N THR A 125 -43.03 -24.05 5.74
CA THR A 125 -42.75 -25.02 6.82
C THR A 125 -43.91 -25.18 7.82
N VAL A 126 -44.22 -26.43 8.22
CA VAL A 126 -45.36 -26.78 9.10
C VAL A 126 -45.08 -26.67 10.62
N GLY A 127 -43.87 -26.24 11.00
CA GLY A 127 -43.38 -26.20 12.38
C GLY A 127 -42.10 -25.37 12.47
N PRO A 128 -41.73 -24.79 13.63
CA PRO A 128 -40.35 -24.36 13.82
C PRO A 128 -39.48 -25.62 13.77
N ASP A 129 -38.62 -25.73 12.77
CA ASP A 129 -37.60 -26.77 12.77
C ASP A 129 -36.56 -26.42 13.85
N ILE A 130 -36.31 -27.38 14.73
CA ILE A 130 -35.38 -27.25 15.87
C ILE A 130 -34.32 -28.36 15.83
N THR A 131 -34.31 -29.16 14.75
CA THR A 131 -33.41 -30.30 14.60
C THR A 131 -32.17 -29.81 13.87
N PRO A 132 -30.97 -29.92 14.47
CA PRO A 132 -29.75 -29.66 13.74
C PRO A 132 -29.57 -30.59 12.53
N PRO A 133 -28.95 -30.10 11.44
CA PRO A 133 -28.43 -30.93 10.37
C PRO A 133 -27.62 -32.13 10.84
N THR A 134 -27.72 -33.25 10.12
CA THR A 134 -26.74 -34.32 10.22
C THR A 134 -25.61 -34.05 9.23
N VAL A 135 -24.37 -34.01 9.71
CA VAL A 135 -23.17 -33.79 8.92
C VAL A 135 -22.23 -34.99 9.06
N THR A 136 -21.46 -35.28 8.02
CA THR A 136 -20.37 -36.26 8.08
C THR A 136 -19.20 -35.79 7.22
N VAL A 137 -18.03 -35.64 7.81
CA VAL A 137 -16.77 -35.38 7.10
C VAL A 137 -16.30 -36.69 6.44
N ILE A 138 -16.00 -36.62 5.14
CA ILE A 138 -15.54 -37.78 4.36
C ILE A 138 -14.04 -37.69 4.10
N ALA A 139 -13.54 -36.49 3.81
CA ALA A 139 -12.12 -36.23 3.59
C ALA A 139 -11.80 -34.74 3.80
N PRO A 140 -10.64 -34.38 4.38
CA PRO A 140 -9.76 -35.29 5.13
C PRO A 140 -10.47 -35.78 6.41
N ASN A 141 -10.33 -37.06 6.71
CA ASN A 141 -11.02 -37.71 7.84
C ASN A 141 -10.08 -38.53 8.74
N GLY A 142 -8.77 -38.41 8.54
CA GLY A 142 -7.76 -38.96 9.44
C GLY A 142 -6.68 -39.79 8.76
N GLY A 143 -5.44 -39.57 9.19
CA GLY A 143 -4.25 -40.30 8.72
C GLY A 143 -3.71 -39.86 7.36
N GLU A 144 -4.33 -38.91 6.67
CA GLU A 144 -3.80 -38.35 5.43
C GLU A 144 -2.49 -37.57 5.67
N MET A 145 -1.65 -37.52 4.65
CA MET A 145 -0.48 -36.64 4.60
C MET A 145 -0.69 -35.64 3.46
N LEU A 146 -1.10 -34.44 3.80
CA LEU A 146 -1.36 -33.37 2.86
C LEU A 146 -0.12 -32.49 2.74
N THR A 147 0.28 -32.16 1.51
CA THR A 147 1.39 -31.22 1.28
C THR A 147 0.83 -29.83 1.08
N SER A 148 1.40 -28.83 1.76
CA SER A 148 0.97 -27.44 1.64
C SER A 148 1.08 -26.91 0.21
N GLY A 149 0.28 -25.90 -0.11
CA GLY A 149 0.21 -25.27 -1.44
C GLY A 149 -0.47 -26.13 -2.51
N LEU A 150 -0.71 -27.43 -2.26
CA LEU A 150 -1.45 -28.29 -3.17
C LEU A 150 -2.96 -28.20 -2.93
N PRO A 151 -3.77 -28.23 -4.00
CA PRO A 151 -5.22 -28.34 -3.87
C PRO A 151 -5.58 -29.73 -3.33
N THR A 152 -6.40 -29.76 -2.29
CA THR A 152 -7.00 -30.95 -1.69
C THR A 152 -8.51 -30.82 -1.76
N THR A 153 -9.20 -31.89 -2.14
CA THR A 153 -10.66 -31.91 -2.14
C THR A 153 -11.16 -32.27 -0.74
N VAL A 154 -11.82 -31.31 -0.10
CA VAL A 154 -12.63 -31.54 1.11
C VAL A 154 -13.97 -32.12 0.68
N GLN A 155 -14.45 -33.17 1.34
CA GLN A 155 -15.69 -33.87 1.02
C GLN A 155 -16.53 -34.10 2.28
N TRP A 156 -17.85 -33.98 2.14
CA TRP A 156 -18.78 -34.17 3.24
C TRP A 156 -20.15 -34.65 2.73
N THR A 157 -20.98 -35.15 3.65
CA THR A 157 -22.43 -35.20 3.48
C THR A 157 -23.10 -34.32 4.51
N ALA A 158 -24.10 -33.53 4.11
CA ALA A 158 -24.95 -32.79 5.03
C ALA A 158 -26.41 -32.92 4.58
N SER A 159 -27.31 -33.20 5.53
CA SER A 159 -28.74 -33.33 5.24
C SER A 159 -29.59 -32.91 6.43
N ASP A 160 -30.71 -32.27 6.12
CA ASP A 160 -31.74 -31.91 7.08
C ASP A 160 -33.13 -31.96 6.40
N PRO A 161 -34.23 -32.33 7.08
CA PRO A 161 -35.57 -32.30 6.49
C PRO A 161 -36.02 -30.94 5.95
N SER A 162 -35.57 -29.82 6.55
CA SER A 162 -35.82 -28.48 6.04
C SER A 162 -34.85 -28.07 4.93
N GLY A 163 -33.79 -28.85 4.69
CA GLY A 163 -32.73 -28.58 3.73
C GLY A 163 -31.55 -27.81 4.33
N ILE A 164 -30.40 -27.80 3.63
CA ILE A 164 -29.20 -27.10 4.07
C ILE A 164 -29.11 -25.75 3.38
N ALA A 165 -28.99 -24.68 4.17
CA ALA A 165 -28.87 -23.31 3.70
C ALA A 165 -27.40 -22.94 3.41
N ALA A 166 -26.47 -23.37 4.27
CA ALA A 166 -25.06 -23.01 4.15
C ALA A 166 -24.14 -24.09 4.71
N ILE A 167 -22.94 -24.18 4.15
CA ILE A 167 -21.80 -24.93 4.66
C ILE A 167 -20.67 -23.96 5.02
N ASN A 168 -20.15 -24.09 6.23
CA ASN A 168 -18.95 -23.41 6.70
C ASN A 168 -17.84 -24.45 6.92
N LEU A 169 -16.63 -24.10 6.52
CA LEU A 169 -15.47 -24.98 6.56
C LEU A 169 -14.41 -24.36 7.47
N TYR A 170 -13.84 -25.18 8.36
CA TYR A 170 -12.78 -24.77 9.26
C TYR A 170 -11.68 -25.83 9.30
N PHE A 171 -10.47 -25.41 9.65
CA PHE A 171 -9.36 -26.32 9.89
C PHE A 171 -8.61 -25.93 11.17
N SER A 172 -8.17 -26.93 11.92
CA SER A 172 -7.29 -26.78 13.07
C SER A 172 -5.89 -27.27 12.72
N ASP A 173 -4.86 -26.55 13.19
CA ASP A 173 -3.46 -26.97 13.12
C ASP A 173 -2.84 -27.32 14.48
N ASP A 174 -3.68 -27.41 15.52
CA ASP A 174 -3.29 -27.40 16.93
C ASP A 174 -4.14 -28.34 17.82
N ASP A 175 -4.52 -29.51 17.32
CA ASP A 175 -5.26 -30.54 18.09
C ASP A 175 -6.63 -30.04 18.58
N GLU A 176 -7.39 -29.42 17.66
CA GLU A 176 -8.76 -28.92 17.88
C GLU A 176 -8.88 -27.80 18.91
N LEU A 177 -7.75 -27.25 19.38
CA LEU A 177 -7.74 -26.12 20.31
C LEU A 177 -8.27 -24.85 19.66
N THR A 178 -7.90 -24.61 18.40
CA THR A 178 -8.41 -23.49 17.60
C THR A 178 -8.78 -23.92 16.19
N TYR A 179 -9.86 -23.32 15.68
CA TYR A 179 -10.35 -23.54 14.33
C TYR A 179 -10.26 -22.26 13.51
N ARG A 180 -9.50 -22.33 12.42
CA ARG A 180 -9.35 -21.24 11.46
C ARG A 180 -10.38 -21.41 10.35
N PRO A 181 -11.08 -20.33 9.95
CA PRO A 181 -12.03 -20.41 8.85
C PRO A 181 -11.31 -20.68 7.52
N VAL A 182 -11.92 -21.55 6.71
CA VAL A 182 -11.49 -21.87 5.34
C VAL A 182 -12.44 -21.26 4.32
N ALA A 183 -13.75 -21.36 4.57
CA ALA A 183 -14.79 -20.77 3.74
C ALA A 183 -16.10 -20.66 4.51
N PHE A 184 -16.93 -19.67 4.16
CA PHE A 184 -18.26 -19.48 4.74
C PHE A 184 -19.35 -19.45 3.67
N GLY A 185 -20.57 -19.84 4.06
CA GLY A 185 -21.76 -19.66 3.21
C GLY A 185 -21.75 -20.47 1.92
N LEU A 186 -21.03 -21.60 1.87
CA LEU A 186 -20.97 -22.43 0.67
C LEU A 186 -22.31 -23.14 0.45
N ALA A 187 -22.66 -23.35 -0.82
CA ALA A 187 -23.75 -24.26 -1.17
C ALA A 187 -23.38 -25.71 -0.79
N ASN A 188 -24.37 -26.52 -0.41
CA ASN A 188 -24.15 -27.93 -0.05
C ASN A 188 -23.93 -28.81 -1.30
N THR A 189 -22.77 -28.67 -1.93
CA THR A 189 -22.32 -29.46 -3.10
C THR A 189 -21.65 -30.78 -2.72
N GLY A 190 -21.40 -30.99 -1.43
CA GLY A 190 -20.66 -32.15 -0.89
C GLY A 190 -19.15 -32.12 -1.17
N SER A 191 -18.60 -31.06 -1.78
CA SER A 191 -17.16 -30.92 -1.98
C SER A 191 -16.68 -29.48 -2.15
N PHE A 192 -15.43 -29.24 -1.75
CA PHE A 192 -14.73 -27.96 -1.89
C PHE A 192 -13.24 -28.19 -2.19
N THR A 193 -12.65 -27.37 -3.06
CA THR A 193 -11.20 -27.42 -3.32
C THR A 193 -10.50 -26.48 -2.36
N TRP A 194 -9.79 -27.05 -1.40
CA TRP A 194 -9.01 -26.33 -0.39
C TRP A 194 -7.53 -26.32 -0.76
N PHE A 195 -6.90 -25.15 -0.80
CA PHE A 195 -5.44 -25.06 -0.87
C PHE A 195 -4.86 -25.16 0.53
N VAL A 196 -4.14 -26.25 0.79
CA VAL A 196 -3.62 -26.56 2.13
C VAL A 196 -2.61 -25.47 2.53
N PRO A 197 -2.85 -24.70 3.61
CA PRO A 197 -1.92 -23.66 4.04
C PRO A 197 -0.61 -24.29 4.51
N ASN A 198 0.51 -23.61 4.30
CA ASN A 198 1.80 -24.06 4.82
C ASN A 198 1.91 -23.78 6.32
N ARG A 199 1.17 -24.59 7.09
CA ARG A 199 1.18 -24.65 8.55
C ARG A 199 1.49 -26.09 8.96
N PRO A 200 2.75 -26.55 8.86
CA PRO A 200 3.11 -27.94 9.10
C PRO A 200 2.74 -28.39 10.50
N THR A 201 2.08 -29.54 10.62
CA THR A 201 1.61 -30.11 11.89
C THR A 201 1.24 -31.59 11.69
N SER A 202 1.28 -32.38 12.77
CA SER A 202 0.73 -33.74 12.79
C SER A 202 -0.62 -33.82 13.53
N LEU A 203 -1.16 -32.68 13.92
CA LEU A 203 -2.35 -32.55 14.77
C LEU A 203 -3.44 -31.76 14.04
N ALA A 204 -3.61 -32.00 12.74
CA ALA A 204 -4.59 -31.27 11.94
C ALA A 204 -5.95 -31.97 11.93
N TYR A 205 -7.00 -31.16 11.99
CA TYR A 205 -8.40 -31.58 11.91
C TYR A 205 -9.16 -30.66 10.95
N PHE A 206 -10.21 -31.18 10.34
CA PHE A 206 -11.11 -30.42 9.48
C PHE A 206 -12.51 -30.52 10.05
N ARG A 207 -13.21 -29.38 10.13
CA ARG A 207 -14.60 -29.31 10.60
C ARG A 207 -15.49 -28.79 9.48
N VAL A 208 -16.61 -29.47 9.29
CA VAL A 208 -17.69 -29.05 8.39
C VAL A 208 -18.90 -28.73 9.24
N GLU A 209 -19.33 -27.48 9.19
CA GLU A 209 -20.54 -27.01 9.86
C GLU A 209 -21.62 -26.77 8.79
N ALA A 210 -22.82 -27.33 9.00
CA ALA A 210 -23.98 -27.10 8.17
C ALA A 210 -25.05 -26.32 8.95
N ILE A 211 -25.62 -25.33 8.28
CA ILE A 211 -26.74 -24.53 8.78
C ILE A 211 -27.97 -24.88 7.96
N ASP A 212 -29.06 -25.30 8.59
CA ASP A 212 -30.34 -25.57 7.90
C ASP A 212 -31.13 -24.28 7.58
N ASN A 213 -32.30 -24.42 6.95
CA ASN A 213 -33.14 -23.27 6.61
C ASN A 213 -33.90 -22.67 7.81
N ALA A 214 -33.82 -23.28 8.99
CA ALA A 214 -34.35 -22.77 10.25
C ALA A 214 -33.28 -22.16 11.17
N ASN A 215 -32.02 -22.10 10.71
CA ASN A 215 -30.83 -21.66 11.44
C ASN A 215 -30.38 -22.60 12.57
N ASN A 216 -30.79 -23.88 12.57
CA ASN A 216 -30.12 -24.87 13.40
C ASN A 216 -28.76 -25.20 12.78
N VAL A 217 -27.79 -25.45 13.66
CA VAL A 217 -26.40 -25.70 13.28
C VAL A 217 -26.03 -27.11 13.73
N GLY A 218 -25.55 -27.92 12.79
CA GLY A 218 -24.95 -29.21 13.05
C GLY A 218 -23.58 -29.27 12.38
N ASP A 219 -22.63 -29.94 13.01
CA ASP A 219 -21.27 -30.05 12.51
C ASP A 219 -20.74 -31.48 12.68
N ASP A 220 -19.68 -31.77 11.93
CA ASP A 220 -18.86 -32.96 12.11
C ASP A 220 -17.38 -32.59 11.89
N GLU A 221 -16.51 -33.40 12.48
CA GLU A 221 -15.07 -33.23 12.47
C GLU A 221 -14.39 -34.47 11.89
N SER A 222 -13.13 -34.33 11.46
CA SER A 222 -12.32 -35.48 11.07
C SER A 222 -12.27 -36.54 12.20
N ASP A 223 -12.46 -37.82 11.88
CA ASP A 223 -12.45 -38.92 12.87
C ASP A 223 -11.10 -39.09 13.60
N LEU A 224 -9.99 -38.74 12.94
CA LEU A 224 -8.63 -38.77 13.49
C LEU A 224 -7.81 -37.60 12.94
N GLU A 225 -6.67 -37.34 13.57
CA GLU A 225 -5.71 -36.36 13.11
C GLU A 225 -5.14 -36.73 11.72
N PHE A 226 -4.92 -35.72 10.88
CA PHE A 226 -4.10 -35.82 9.67
C PHE A 226 -2.86 -34.93 9.77
N THR A 227 -1.91 -35.14 8.86
CA THR A 227 -0.63 -34.43 8.84
C THR A 227 -0.59 -33.42 7.69
N ILE A 228 -0.20 -32.19 8.00
CA ILE A 228 0.19 -31.17 7.01
C ILE A 228 1.72 -31.14 6.93
N LEU A 229 2.25 -31.43 5.75
CA LEU A 229 3.66 -31.33 5.41
C LEU A 229 3.94 -29.98 4.76
N SER A 230 5.08 -29.39 5.10
CA SER A 230 5.57 -28.21 4.36
C SER A 230 5.94 -28.60 2.94
N ALA A 231 5.57 -27.79 1.97
CA ALA A 231 6.07 -27.90 0.61
C ALA A 231 7.58 -27.63 0.61
N ALA A 232 8.35 -28.49 -0.08
CA ALA A 232 9.75 -28.20 -0.33
C ALA A 232 9.85 -27.00 -1.27
N GLY A 233 10.56 -25.96 -0.88
CA GLY A 233 10.71 -24.78 -1.70
C GLY A 233 11.64 -23.72 -1.11
N GLY A 234 12.15 -22.91 -2.02
CA GLY A 234 12.93 -21.71 -1.78
C GLY A 234 14.36 -21.88 -1.24
N LEU A 235 15.04 -20.75 -1.07
CA LEU A 235 16.41 -20.69 -0.54
C LEU A 235 16.44 -20.95 0.97
N VAL A 236 15.41 -20.48 1.69
CA VAL A 236 15.21 -20.76 3.12
C VAL A 236 13.82 -21.35 3.36
N PRO A 237 13.69 -22.33 4.28
CA PRO A 237 12.39 -22.84 4.65
C PRO A 237 11.67 -21.84 5.55
N THR A 238 10.47 -21.45 5.12
CA THR A 238 9.52 -20.64 5.89
C THR A 238 8.10 -21.17 5.70
N THR A 239 7.22 -20.80 6.61
CA THR A 239 5.82 -21.19 6.73
C THR A 239 4.96 -19.96 6.96
N LEU A 240 3.63 -20.09 6.91
CA LEU A 240 2.74 -18.98 7.24
C LEU A 240 2.91 -18.51 8.70
N ARG A 241 3.34 -19.40 9.61
CA ARG A 241 3.58 -19.02 11.02
C ARG A 241 4.72 -18.03 11.15
N ASP A 242 5.72 -18.06 10.27
CA ASP A 242 6.86 -17.13 10.30
C ASP A 242 6.45 -15.70 9.87
N PHE A 243 5.27 -15.55 9.24
CA PHE A 243 4.71 -14.28 8.77
C PHE A 243 3.38 -13.91 9.46
N ASP A 244 2.92 -14.68 10.45
CA ASP A 244 1.71 -14.41 11.23
C ASP A 244 1.83 -13.07 11.97
N GLN A 245 0.79 -12.24 11.88
CA GLN A 245 0.80 -10.90 12.46
C GLN A 245 -0.57 -10.45 12.98
N PRO A 246 -0.62 -9.66 14.07
CA PRO A 246 -1.87 -9.16 14.65
C PRO A 246 -2.74 -8.34 13.71
N GLY A 247 -4.00 -8.17 14.11
CA GLY A 247 -5.04 -7.46 13.37
C GLY A 247 -6.12 -8.41 12.84
N THR A 248 -6.99 -7.91 11.98
CA THR A 248 -8.00 -8.74 11.30
C THR A 248 -7.31 -9.80 10.45
N GLN A 249 -7.67 -11.07 10.63
CA GLN A 249 -7.17 -12.21 9.86
C GLN A 249 -8.09 -12.52 8.67
N PRO A 250 -7.65 -13.34 7.69
CA PRO A 250 -8.51 -13.76 6.59
C PRO A 250 -9.84 -14.35 7.08
N LEU A 251 -10.95 -13.93 6.44
CA LEU A 251 -12.34 -14.25 6.77
C LEU A 251 -12.85 -13.71 8.12
N GLU A 252 -12.07 -12.94 8.87
CA GLU A 252 -12.55 -12.21 10.06
C GLU A 252 -13.10 -10.83 9.74
N GLY A 253 -12.78 -10.28 8.56
CA GLY A 253 -13.22 -8.95 8.11
C GLY A 253 -14.71 -8.85 7.79
N GLY A 254 -15.50 -9.89 8.08
CA GLY A 254 -16.94 -9.95 7.84
C GLY A 254 -17.30 -9.75 6.37
N LEU A 255 -18.14 -8.74 6.10
CA LEU A 255 -18.53 -8.40 4.74
C LEU A 255 -17.29 -8.07 3.89
N GLY A 256 -17.24 -8.63 2.68
CA GLY A 256 -16.22 -8.29 1.69
C GLY A 256 -16.11 -6.78 1.48
N LEU A 257 -14.91 -6.32 1.10
CA LEU A 257 -14.71 -4.92 0.73
C LEU A 257 -15.53 -4.59 -0.51
N ASN A 258 -16.28 -3.49 -0.45
CA ASN A 258 -17.13 -3.07 -1.57
C ASN A 258 -16.29 -2.58 -2.75
N ASP A 259 -16.84 -2.71 -3.95
CA ASP A 259 -16.20 -2.20 -5.15
C ASP A 259 -16.14 -0.66 -5.07
N PRO A 260 -14.98 -0.02 -5.28
CA PRO A 260 -14.87 1.44 -5.28
C PRO A 260 -15.82 2.14 -6.24
N VAL A 261 -16.23 1.48 -7.33
CA VAL A 261 -17.23 2.01 -8.27
C VAL A 261 -18.57 2.29 -7.57
N ASP A 262 -18.94 1.53 -6.54
CA ASP A 262 -20.16 1.75 -5.77
C ASP A 262 -20.08 3.06 -4.98
N CYS A 263 -18.88 3.48 -4.55
CA CYS A 263 -18.65 4.77 -3.93
C CYS A 263 -18.72 5.93 -4.93
N SER A 264 -18.32 5.68 -6.19
CA SER A 264 -18.18 6.71 -7.24
C SER A 264 -19.50 7.41 -7.61
N ALA A 265 -20.64 6.77 -7.36
CA ALA A 265 -21.95 7.34 -7.64
C ALA A 265 -22.19 8.64 -6.85
N CYS A 266 -21.71 8.68 -5.61
CA CYS A 266 -21.84 9.85 -4.73
C CYS A 266 -20.51 10.61 -4.54
N HIS A 267 -19.38 9.90 -4.59
CA HIS A 267 -18.04 10.45 -4.30
C HIS A 267 -17.18 10.66 -5.55
N GLY A 268 -17.79 10.68 -6.73
CA GLY A 268 -17.12 10.96 -8.01
C GLY A 268 -18.03 11.61 -9.05
N ASN A 269 -17.45 11.96 -10.20
CA ASN A 269 -18.10 12.52 -11.37
C ASN A 269 -18.81 13.88 -11.18
N TYR A 270 -18.43 14.68 -10.18
CA TYR A 270 -18.95 16.02 -9.93
C TYR A 270 -17.91 17.14 -9.98
N ASP A 271 -16.68 16.90 -9.54
CA ASP A 271 -15.57 17.85 -9.66
C ASP A 271 -14.22 17.13 -9.48
N VAL A 272 -13.56 16.83 -10.59
CA VAL A 272 -12.28 16.11 -10.63
C VAL A 272 -11.15 16.77 -9.81
N ASN A 273 -11.27 18.06 -9.47
CA ASN A 273 -10.25 18.77 -8.69
C ASN A 273 -10.33 18.50 -7.18
N VAL A 274 -11.48 18.03 -6.69
CA VAL A 274 -11.72 17.86 -5.25
C VAL A 274 -12.39 16.54 -4.89
N GLU A 275 -13.03 15.86 -5.85
CA GLU A 275 -13.77 14.64 -5.56
C GLU A 275 -12.86 13.48 -5.17
N PRO A 276 -13.25 12.64 -4.19
CA PRO A 276 -12.42 11.53 -3.75
C PRO A 276 -12.09 10.51 -4.84
N PHE A 277 -13.09 10.05 -5.60
CA PHE A 277 -12.93 8.89 -6.49
C PHE A 277 -11.88 9.11 -7.58
N PHE A 278 -11.97 10.20 -8.34
CA PHE A 278 -11.01 10.49 -9.41
C PHE A 278 -9.58 10.69 -8.89
N ASN A 279 -9.43 11.36 -7.74
CA ASN A 279 -8.12 11.61 -7.16
C ASN A 279 -7.47 10.31 -6.63
N TRP A 280 -8.25 9.44 -5.97
CA TRP A 280 -7.81 8.13 -5.53
C TRP A 280 -7.47 7.20 -6.70
N GLU A 281 -8.33 7.14 -7.73
CA GLU A 281 -8.20 6.23 -8.88
C GLU A 281 -6.86 6.43 -9.63
N GLY A 282 -6.38 7.67 -9.68
CA GLY A 282 -5.10 8.02 -10.29
C GLY A 282 -3.85 7.76 -9.43
N SER A 283 -4.02 7.39 -8.16
CA SER A 283 -2.92 7.18 -7.20
C SER A 283 -2.39 5.74 -7.23
N MET A 284 -1.18 5.53 -6.70
CA MET A 284 -0.66 4.16 -6.52
C MET A 284 -1.42 3.35 -5.46
N MET A 285 -2.24 3.98 -4.60
CA MET A 285 -3.10 3.24 -3.66
C MET A 285 -4.14 2.41 -4.43
N ALA A 286 -4.85 3.02 -5.39
CA ALA A 286 -5.80 2.33 -6.27
C ALA A 286 -5.13 1.28 -7.16
N GLN A 287 -3.85 1.48 -7.47
CA GLN A 287 -3.09 0.64 -8.39
C GLN A 287 -2.11 -0.33 -7.70
N ALA A 288 -2.14 -0.44 -6.36
CA ALA A 288 -1.19 -1.24 -5.59
C ALA A 288 -1.20 -2.73 -5.97
N SER A 289 -2.36 -3.23 -6.44
CA SER A 289 -2.57 -4.59 -6.94
C SER A 289 -2.28 -4.75 -8.45
N ARG A 290 -2.07 -3.65 -9.16
CA ARG A 290 -1.79 -3.57 -10.61
C ARG A 290 -0.38 -3.04 -10.86
N ASP A 291 0.58 -3.49 -10.07
CA ASP A 291 1.98 -3.05 -10.13
C ASP A 291 2.89 -4.23 -10.48
N LEU A 292 3.49 -4.19 -11.68
CA LEU A 292 4.35 -5.27 -12.16
C LEU A 292 5.71 -5.31 -11.46
N LEU A 293 6.17 -4.20 -10.87
CA LEU A 293 7.36 -4.16 -10.03
C LEU A 293 7.09 -4.94 -8.74
N PHE A 294 5.94 -4.70 -8.12
CA PHE A 294 5.46 -5.48 -6.96
C PHE A 294 5.31 -6.97 -7.30
N GLU A 295 4.65 -7.32 -8.41
CA GLU A 295 4.45 -8.73 -8.78
C GLU A 295 5.77 -9.46 -9.04
N ALA A 296 6.75 -8.80 -9.65
CA ALA A 296 8.08 -9.36 -9.87
C ALA A 296 8.87 -9.52 -8.55
N CYS A 297 8.81 -8.53 -7.66
CA CYS A 297 9.42 -8.61 -6.33
C CYS A 297 8.78 -9.73 -5.49
N MET A 298 7.45 -9.82 -5.46
CA MET A 298 6.73 -10.86 -4.71
C MET A 298 7.04 -12.27 -5.23
N ALA A 299 7.30 -12.42 -6.53
CA ALA A 299 7.73 -13.69 -7.11
C ALA A 299 9.12 -14.11 -6.59
N VAL A 300 10.10 -13.20 -6.60
CA VAL A 300 11.44 -13.47 -6.05
C VAL A 300 11.39 -13.65 -4.53
N ALA A 301 10.57 -12.87 -3.82
CA ALA A 301 10.39 -13.02 -2.37
C ALA A 301 9.87 -14.42 -2.00
N ASN A 302 8.78 -14.89 -2.62
CA ASN A 302 8.25 -16.24 -2.37
C ASN A 302 9.21 -17.35 -2.84
N GLN A 303 10.08 -17.08 -3.82
CA GLN A 303 11.17 -17.97 -4.19
C GLN A 303 12.26 -18.03 -3.13
N ASP A 304 12.61 -16.91 -2.53
CA ASP A 304 13.66 -16.85 -1.53
C ASP A 304 13.19 -17.50 -0.21
N ALA A 305 12.01 -17.09 0.25
CA ALA A 305 11.36 -17.56 1.47
C ALA A 305 9.87 -17.84 1.18
N PRO A 306 9.45 -19.11 1.03
CA PRO A 306 8.05 -19.46 0.80
C PRO A 306 7.10 -18.83 1.83
N GLU A 307 5.87 -18.54 1.43
CA GLU A 307 4.86 -17.87 2.26
C GLU A 307 5.10 -16.38 2.55
N SER A 308 6.27 -15.82 2.23
CA SER A 308 6.53 -14.40 2.46
C SER A 308 5.61 -13.46 1.69
N GLY A 309 5.03 -13.94 0.60
CA GLY A 309 4.04 -13.21 -0.18
C GLY A 309 2.77 -12.87 0.60
N ASP A 310 2.47 -13.56 1.72
CA ASP A 310 1.32 -13.21 2.57
C ASP A 310 1.45 -11.77 3.10
N LEU A 311 2.65 -11.38 3.56
CA LEU A 311 2.97 -10.02 3.96
C LEU A 311 2.69 -9.00 2.84
N CYS A 312 3.02 -9.36 1.59
CA CYS A 312 2.85 -8.48 0.45
C CYS A 312 1.37 -8.33 0.07
N LEU A 313 0.64 -9.44 -0.01
CA LEU A 313 -0.78 -9.48 -0.37
C LEU A 313 -1.66 -8.74 0.64
N ARG A 314 -1.31 -8.80 1.93
CA ARG A 314 -2.02 -8.11 3.00
C ARG A 314 -2.19 -6.61 2.75
N CYS A 315 -1.16 -5.95 2.23
CA CYS A 315 -1.17 -4.52 1.92
C CYS A 315 -1.59 -4.21 0.48
N HIS A 316 -1.08 -4.96 -0.50
CA HIS A 316 -1.26 -4.63 -1.92
C HIS A 316 -2.58 -5.13 -2.51
N VAL A 317 -3.16 -6.19 -1.95
CA VAL A 317 -4.37 -6.86 -2.46
C VAL A 317 -5.31 -7.23 -1.30
N ALA A 318 -5.51 -6.28 -0.37
CA ALA A 318 -6.21 -6.50 0.90
C ALA A 318 -7.61 -7.14 0.74
N ALA A 319 -8.34 -6.83 -0.33
CA ALA A 319 -9.63 -7.45 -0.62
C ALA A 319 -9.54 -8.98 -0.78
N ALA A 320 -8.54 -9.47 -1.52
CA ALA A 320 -8.29 -10.91 -1.67
C ALA A 320 -7.83 -11.51 -0.33
N TRP A 321 -6.90 -10.84 0.35
CA TRP A 321 -6.32 -11.33 1.61
C TRP A 321 -7.38 -11.49 2.71
N LEU A 322 -8.20 -10.45 2.95
CA LEU A 322 -9.30 -10.47 3.92
C LEU A 322 -10.36 -11.53 3.60
N GLN A 323 -10.46 -11.97 2.35
CA GLN A 323 -11.45 -12.95 1.91
C GLN A 323 -10.86 -14.35 1.72
N GLY A 324 -9.70 -14.64 2.32
CA GLY A 324 -9.10 -15.97 2.31
C GLY A 324 -8.43 -16.37 0.98
N ARG A 325 -8.29 -15.44 0.03
CA ARG A 325 -7.66 -15.68 -1.28
C ARG A 325 -6.16 -15.36 -1.32
N SER A 326 -5.50 -15.33 -0.16
CA SER A 326 -4.03 -15.17 -0.07
C SER A 326 -3.26 -16.49 -0.06
N VAL A 327 -3.93 -17.65 -0.02
CA VAL A 327 -3.28 -18.97 -0.07
C VAL A 327 -3.60 -19.66 -1.41
N PRO A 328 -2.60 -20.03 -2.23
CA PRO A 328 -1.15 -19.85 -2.02
C PRO A 328 -0.69 -18.38 -2.11
N THR A 329 0.37 -18.03 -1.36
CA THR A 329 0.91 -16.66 -1.18
C THR A 329 1.57 -16.06 -2.42
N ASN A 330 1.56 -16.77 -3.54
CA ASN A 330 1.95 -16.26 -4.85
C ASN A 330 0.84 -15.44 -5.54
N GLY A 331 -0.33 -15.31 -4.90
CA GLY A 331 -1.46 -14.54 -5.43
C GLY A 331 -2.28 -15.26 -6.50
N SER A 332 -2.08 -16.58 -6.70
CA SER A 332 -2.80 -17.35 -7.73
C SER A 332 -4.31 -17.43 -7.53
N GLN A 333 -4.82 -17.15 -6.31
CA GLN A 333 -6.25 -17.11 -6.02
C GLN A 333 -6.86 -15.71 -6.17
N VAL A 334 -6.06 -14.66 -6.37
CA VAL A 334 -6.53 -13.28 -6.55
C VAL A 334 -7.41 -13.19 -7.81
N GLN A 335 -8.63 -12.67 -7.65
CA GLN A 335 -9.59 -12.49 -8.74
C GLN A 335 -9.52 -11.07 -9.33
N PRO A 336 -10.03 -10.83 -10.55
CA PRO A 336 -10.04 -9.49 -11.13
C PRO A 336 -10.72 -8.41 -10.25
N PHE A 337 -11.82 -8.75 -9.57
CA PHE A 337 -12.54 -7.85 -8.68
C PHE A 337 -11.80 -7.55 -7.36
N ASP A 338 -10.73 -8.30 -7.04
CA ASP A 338 -9.86 -8.00 -5.89
C ASP A 338 -8.85 -6.91 -6.22
N LYS A 339 -8.62 -6.62 -7.51
CA LYS A 339 -7.53 -5.78 -7.99
C LYS A 339 -7.84 -4.29 -7.89
N HIS A 340 -8.35 -3.84 -6.76
CA HIS A 340 -8.62 -2.43 -6.49
C HIS A 340 -7.59 -1.78 -5.56
N GLY A 341 -6.51 -2.51 -5.25
CA GLY A 341 -5.44 -2.04 -4.36
C GLY A 341 -5.97 -1.71 -2.97
N VAL A 342 -5.51 -0.59 -2.42
CA VAL A 342 -5.99 0.00 -1.17
C VAL A 342 -7.26 0.80 -1.49
N SER A 343 -8.41 0.17 -1.31
CA SER A 343 -9.72 0.68 -1.71
C SER A 343 -10.36 1.66 -0.72
N CYS A 344 -11.38 2.39 -1.16
CA CYS A 344 -12.16 3.28 -0.31
C CYS A 344 -12.71 2.56 0.93
N ASP A 345 -13.33 1.39 0.72
CA ASP A 345 -13.98 0.63 1.78
C ASP A 345 -12.96 0.03 2.77
N LEU A 346 -11.72 -0.28 2.35
CA LEU A 346 -10.66 -0.68 3.28
C LEU A 346 -10.36 0.45 4.26
N CYS A 347 -9.91 1.60 3.75
CA CYS A 347 -9.50 2.74 4.58
C CYS A 347 -10.65 3.21 5.47
N HIS A 348 -11.85 3.36 4.90
CA HIS A 348 -13.02 3.83 5.62
C HIS A 348 -13.67 2.78 6.51
N ARG A 349 -13.15 1.55 6.60
CA ARG A 349 -13.56 0.56 7.61
C ARG A 349 -12.47 0.29 8.64
N LEU A 350 -11.33 0.98 8.57
CA LEU A 350 -10.26 0.77 9.53
C LEU A 350 -10.70 1.19 10.93
N VAL A 351 -10.56 0.27 11.87
CA VAL A 351 -10.72 0.44 13.30
C VAL A 351 -9.35 0.76 13.88
N ASP A 352 -9.33 1.65 14.87
CA ASP A 352 -8.10 1.95 15.60
C ASP A 352 -7.61 0.71 16.35
N PRO A 353 -6.41 0.18 16.03
CA PRO A 353 -5.83 -0.94 16.75
C PRO A 353 -5.57 -0.65 18.23
N ILE A 354 -5.48 0.63 18.63
CA ILE A 354 -5.22 1.08 20.00
C ILE A 354 -6.45 1.81 20.53
N TYR A 355 -7.34 1.06 21.18
CA TYR A 355 -8.62 1.61 21.64
C TYR A 355 -8.49 2.61 22.80
N ASP A 356 -8.95 3.85 22.57
CA ASP A 356 -9.25 4.87 23.56
C ASP A 356 -10.78 5.03 23.73
N PRO A 357 -11.38 4.56 24.83
CA PRO A 357 -12.83 4.67 25.06
C PRO A 357 -13.35 6.11 25.19
N ALA A 358 -12.47 7.11 25.37
CA ALA A 358 -12.88 8.50 25.40
C ALA A 358 -13.05 9.12 24.00
N GLN A 359 -12.45 8.52 22.98
CA GLN A 359 -12.32 9.10 21.64
C GLN A 359 -12.85 8.19 20.54
N ASN A 360 -12.61 6.89 20.62
CA ASN A 360 -13.02 5.92 19.60
C ASN A 360 -14.51 5.53 19.72
N PRO A 361 -15.15 5.15 18.60
CA PRO A 361 -16.47 4.54 18.60
C PRO A 361 -16.58 3.35 19.58
N PRO A 362 -17.67 3.23 20.37
CA PRO A 362 -17.88 2.11 21.29
C PRO A 362 -17.85 0.72 20.62
N GLU A 363 -18.22 0.64 19.34
CA GLU A 363 -18.21 -0.57 18.54
C GLU A 363 -16.81 -1.18 18.40
N ASP A 364 -15.76 -0.34 18.40
CA ASP A 364 -14.37 -0.76 18.19
C ASP A 364 -13.91 -1.74 19.29
N ALA A 365 -14.38 -1.58 20.54
CA ALA A 365 -14.04 -2.47 21.65
C ALA A 365 -14.49 -3.91 21.41
N ILE A 366 -15.68 -4.09 20.83
CA ILE A 366 -16.25 -5.42 20.54
C ILE A 366 -15.52 -6.03 19.35
N ILE A 367 -15.22 -5.23 18.32
CA ILE A 367 -14.48 -5.69 17.14
C ILE A 367 -13.10 -6.21 17.55
N LEU A 368 -12.36 -5.46 18.36
CA LEU A 368 -11.03 -5.85 18.84
C LEU A 368 -11.08 -7.10 19.73
N ALA A 369 -12.10 -7.23 20.59
CA ALA A 369 -12.26 -8.39 21.46
C ALA A 369 -12.56 -9.70 20.72
N ASN A 370 -13.05 -9.62 19.47
CA ASN A 370 -13.42 -10.76 18.64
C ASN A 370 -12.30 -11.23 17.69
N LEU A 371 -11.15 -10.54 17.65
CA LEU A 371 -10.03 -10.94 16.80
C LEU A 371 -9.35 -12.20 17.34
N THR A 372 -9.02 -13.15 16.46
CA THR A 372 -8.24 -14.34 16.87
C THR A 372 -6.80 -13.97 17.23
N LEU A 373 -6.26 -12.91 16.61
CA LEU A 373 -4.92 -12.39 16.90
C LEU A 373 -4.96 -10.87 17.13
N PRO A 374 -5.42 -10.41 18.30
CA PRO A 374 -5.61 -8.99 18.56
C PRO A 374 -4.26 -8.24 18.63
N PRO A 375 -4.23 -6.95 18.25
CA PRO A 375 -3.08 -6.07 18.50
C PRO A 375 -2.67 -6.13 19.98
N GLN A 376 -1.36 -6.22 20.22
CA GLN A 376 -0.85 -6.33 21.58
C GLN A 376 -0.83 -4.95 22.27
N VAL A 377 -0.97 -4.90 23.60
CA VAL A 377 -0.88 -3.63 24.35
C VAL A 377 0.52 -3.04 24.19
N GLY A 378 0.60 -1.81 23.68
CA GLY A 378 1.88 -1.17 23.31
C GLY A 378 2.43 -1.59 21.94
N ALA A 379 1.64 -2.32 21.14
CA ALA A 379 1.98 -2.58 19.75
C ALA A 379 2.03 -1.27 18.96
N GLU A 380 3.02 -1.19 18.08
CA GLU A 380 3.21 -0.09 17.15
C GLU A 380 2.45 -0.41 15.84
N PHE A 381 2.12 0.63 15.07
CA PHE A 381 1.52 0.47 13.76
C PHE A 381 2.56 -0.06 12.77
N GLY A 382 2.15 -0.92 11.83
CA GLY A 382 3.04 -1.40 10.79
C GLY A 382 2.59 -2.71 10.16
N ASN A 383 3.32 -3.14 9.13
CA ASN A 383 3.21 -4.45 8.48
C ASN A 383 1.79 -4.88 8.05
N GLY A 384 0.89 -3.92 7.79
CA GLY A 384 -0.50 -4.22 7.47
C GLY A 384 -1.29 -4.77 8.65
N MET A 385 -0.88 -4.54 9.91
CA MET A 385 -1.59 -4.95 11.14
C MET A 385 -2.89 -4.15 11.37
N TYR A 386 -3.67 -3.94 10.31
CA TYR A 386 -4.94 -3.24 10.35
C TYR A 386 -6.03 -4.07 11.03
N VAL A 387 -7.03 -3.36 11.57
CA VAL A 387 -8.30 -3.94 12.01
C VAL A 387 -9.39 -3.36 11.13
N VAL A 388 -10.26 -4.21 10.60
CA VAL A 388 -11.37 -3.84 9.71
C VAL A 388 -12.69 -4.09 10.42
N ASP A 389 -13.60 -3.11 10.36
CA ASP A 389 -14.96 -3.29 10.84
C ASP A 389 -15.70 -4.36 10.01
N PRO A 390 -16.19 -5.46 10.63
CA PRO A 390 -16.81 -6.57 9.92
C PRO A 390 -18.25 -6.31 9.45
N THR A 391 -18.90 -5.28 9.98
CA THR A 391 -20.31 -4.94 9.72
C THR A 391 -20.49 -4.06 8.48
N GLY A 392 -19.40 -3.48 7.98
CA GLY A 392 -19.44 -2.54 6.86
C GLY A 392 -19.76 -1.10 7.27
N ALA A 393 -19.70 -0.75 8.57
CA ALA A 393 -19.85 0.65 8.99
C ALA A 393 -18.67 1.50 8.50
N ARG A 394 -18.97 2.60 7.80
CA ARG A 394 -17.94 3.51 7.28
C ARG A 394 -17.52 4.49 8.36
N ARG A 395 -16.25 4.88 8.34
CA ARG A 395 -15.63 5.79 9.30
C ARG A 395 -15.06 6.99 8.59
N GLY A 396 -15.05 8.12 9.28
CA GLY A 396 -14.49 9.33 8.73
C GLY A 396 -14.24 10.39 9.79
N PRO A 397 -13.55 11.47 9.40
CA PRO A 397 -13.11 12.46 10.36
C PRO A 397 -14.22 13.43 10.78
N PHE A 398 -15.37 13.51 10.09
CA PHE A 398 -16.32 14.60 10.29
C PHE A 398 -17.53 14.23 11.16
N PRO A 399 -17.91 15.07 12.16
CA PRO A 399 -19.04 14.81 13.04
C PRO A 399 -20.40 15.21 12.46
N ASP A 400 -20.41 15.96 11.36
CA ASP A 400 -21.60 16.49 10.69
C ASP A 400 -21.72 15.97 9.25
N PRO A 401 -21.68 14.65 8.99
CA PRO A 401 -21.92 14.12 7.66
C PRO A 401 -23.37 14.40 7.23
N SER A 402 -23.61 14.47 5.92
CA SER A 402 -24.95 14.36 5.32
C SER A 402 -25.08 12.96 4.70
N PRO A 403 -25.34 11.92 5.51
CA PRO A 403 -25.13 10.54 5.08
C PRO A 403 -26.22 10.05 4.12
N GLY A 404 -25.79 9.38 3.03
CA GLY A 404 -26.60 8.41 2.30
C GLY A 404 -26.48 6.98 2.87
N HIS A 405 -25.56 6.74 3.80
CA HIS A 405 -25.29 5.46 4.48
C HIS A 405 -24.76 5.72 5.91
N ALA A 406 -24.79 4.70 6.79
CA ALA A 406 -24.26 4.84 8.15
C ALA A 406 -22.78 5.28 8.16
N VAL A 407 -22.43 6.21 9.08
CA VAL A 407 -21.07 6.72 9.28
C VAL A 407 -20.77 6.85 10.77
N LEU A 408 -19.61 6.34 11.20
CA LEU A 408 -19.03 6.54 12.52
C LEU A 408 -17.93 7.61 12.46
N VAL A 409 -17.93 8.53 13.42
CA VAL A 409 -16.86 9.53 13.54
C VAL A 409 -15.65 8.86 14.16
N SER A 410 -14.49 8.93 13.51
CA SER A 410 -13.28 8.23 13.94
C SER A 410 -12.09 9.19 14.02
N PRO A 411 -11.54 9.45 15.22
CA PRO A 411 -10.31 10.23 15.39
C PRO A 411 -9.11 9.62 14.66
N PHE A 412 -9.02 8.29 14.61
CA PHE A 412 -7.99 7.56 13.86
C PHE A 412 -7.88 8.01 12.40
N HIS A 413 -8.99 8.42 11.77
CA HIS A 413 -8.99 8.94 10.38
C HIS A 413 -8.38 10.35 10.24
N ARG A 414 -7.95 10.98 11.34
CA ARG A 414 -7.21 12.25 11.39
C ARG A 414 -5.76 12.05 11.80
N GLU A 415 -5.36 10.83 12.16
CA GLU A 415 -4.06 10.53 12.73
C GLU A 415 -3.14 9.87 11.69
N ALA A 416 -1.87 10.24 11.71
CA ALA A 416 -0.86 9.61 10.87
C ALA A 416 -0.73 8.09 11.10
N ALA A 417 -1.16 7.61 12.29
CA ALA A 417 -1.20 6.20 12.66
C ALA A 417 -2.01 5.33 11.68
N LEU A 418 -3.07 5.90 11.07
CA LEU A 418 -3.81 5.24 9.99
C LEU A 418 -2.86 4.83 8.85
N CYS A 419 -2.02 5.75 8.41
CA CYS A 419 -1.01 5.50 7.37
C CYS A 419 0.11 4.58 7.88
N GLY A 420 0.51 4.75 9.14
CA GLY A 420 1.53 3.93 9.81
C GLY A 420 1.22 2.42 9.78
N THR A 421 -0.06 2.06 9.73
CA THR A 421 -0.49 0.66 9.63
C THR A 421 0.10 -0.07 8.42
N CYS A 422 0.34 0.62 7.31
CA CYS A 422 0.98 0.05 6.11
C CYS A 422 2.36 0.64 5.82
N HIS A 423 2.69 1.83 6.35
CA HIS A 423 3.91 2.59 6.02
C HIS A 423 5.02 2.52 7.09
N ASP A 424 4.97 1.52 7.97
CA ASP A 424 6.09 1.08 8.79
C ASP A 424 6.28 -0.43 8.57
N VAL A 425 7.29 -0.83 7.79
CA VAL A 425 7.38 -2.19 7.25
C VAL A 425 8.62 -2.88 7.76
N SER A 426 8.45 -4.06 8.34
CA SER A 426 9.50 -4.90 8.88
C SER A 426 9.36 -6.33 8.39
N ASN A 427 10.47 -7.06 8.35
CA ASN A 427 10.43 -8.50 8.13
C ASN A 427 10.14 -9.22 9.45
N PRO A 428 8.97 -9.86 9.64
CA PRO A 428 8.64 -10.54 10.90
C PRO A 428 9.48 -11.80 11.13
N ALA A 429 10.12 -12.36 10.10
CA ALA A 429 10.95 -13.55 10.22
C ALA A 429 12.30 -13.30 10.93
N PHE A 430 12.66 -12.04 11.17
CA PHE A 430 13.90 -11.64 11.84
C PHE A 430 13.63 -10.75 13.05
N GLN A 431 14.31 -11.06 14.16
CA GLN A 431 14.25 -10.27 15.39
C GLN A 431 15.64 -9.82 15.82
N LYS A 432 15.70 -8.65 16.45
CA LYS A 432 16.92 -8.08 17.01
C LYS A 432 17.37 -8.86 18.25
N ASP A 433 18.61 -9.34 18.22
CA ASP A 433 19.26 -10.00 19.36
C ASP A 433 19.79 -8.98 20.39
N ALA A 434 20.35 -9.49 21.50
CA ALA A 434 20.92 -8.65 22.56
C ALA A 434 22.18 -7.86 22.12
N GLN A 435 22.77 -8.21 20.98
CA GLN A 435 23.93 -7.54 20.38
C GLN A 435 23.49 -6.51 19.32
N GLY A 436 22.20 -6.43 19.01
CA GLY A 436 21.64 -5.52 18.02
C GLY A 436 21.64 -6.05 16.59
N ASN A 437 22.00 -7.32 16.36
CA ASN A 437 21.91 -7.95 15.04
C ASN A 437 20.51 -8.50 14.81
N TYR A 438 20.05 -8.52 13.57
CA TYR A 438 18.78 -9.15 13.21
C TYR A 438 19.01 -10.60 12.83
N VAL A 439 18.53 -11.52 13.67
CA VAL A 439 18.71 -12.97 13.52
C VAL A 439 17.39 -13.63 13.13
N PRO A 440 17.41 -14.72 12.34
CA PRO A 440 16.20 -15.46 12.02
C PRO A 440 15.50 -16.00 13.26
N ASN A 441 14.17 -16.04 13.22
CA ASN A 441 13.35 -16.69 14.25
C ASN A 441 13.51 -18.22 14.20
N ALA A 442 12.93 -18.89 15.20
CA ALA A 442 12.73 -20.34 15.12
C ALA A 442 11.80 -20.65 13.95
N PHE A 443 12.17 -21.63 13.11
CA PHE A 443 11.35 -22.08 12.00
C PHE A 443 9.95 -22.49 12.46
N ASN A 444 8.95 -22.15 11.66
CA ASN A 444 7.56 -22.51 11.90
C ASN A 444 7.00 -21.91 13.20
N ALA A 445 7.43 -20.69 13.52
CA ALA A 445 6.99 -19.95 14.69
C ALA A 445 6.83 -18.46 14.38
N MET A 446 5.81 -17.86 14.98
CA MET A 446 5.61 -16.42 14.94
C MET A 446 6.74 -15.66 15.64
N ALA A 447 6.91 -14.39 15.27
CA ALA A 447 7.79 -13.49 16.01
C ALA A 447 7.37 -13.39 17.49
N GLY A 448 8.35 -13.27 18.38
CA GLY A 448 8.10 -13.09 19.81
C GLY A 448 7.62 -11.67 20.17
N SER A 449 7.84 -10.70 19.28
CA SER A 449 7.38 -9.32 19.39
C SER A 449 7.13 -8.76 17.99
N PHE A 450 6.09 -7.94 17.86
CA PHE A 450 5.73 -7.23 16.61
C PHE A 450 6.12 -5.75 16.62
N SER A 451 6.89 -5.30 17.61
CA SER A 451 7.39 -3.92 17.65
C SER A 451 8.40 -3.66 16.53
N VAL A 452 8.31 -2.48 15.91
CA VAL A 452 9.24 -2.03 14.87
C VAL A 452 10.66 -1.80 15.40
N GLN A 453 10.83 -1.71 16.72
CA GLN A 453 12.14 -1.64 17.39
C GLN A 453 12.85 -2.99 17.45
N VAL A 454 12.10 -4.10 17.31
CA VAL A 454 12.60 -5.47 17.41
C VAL A 454 12.72 -6.12 16.04
N LEU A 455 11.75 -5.92 15.15
CA LEU A 455 11.74 -6.54 13.83
C LEU A 455 12.75 -5.90 12.87
N MET A 456 13.26 -6.68 11.91
CA MET A 456 14.21 -6.18 10.90
C MET A 456 13.57 -5.08 10.02
N PRO A 457 14.14 -3.86 9.97
CA PRO A 457 13.59 -2.77 9.17
C PRO A 457 13.68 -3.03 7.67
N ILE A 458 12.56 -2.81 6.99
CA ILE A 458 12.49 -2.71 5.53
C ILE A 458 12.19 -1.25 5.15
N GLU A 459 11.12 -0.71 5.71
CA GLU A 459 10.71 0.69 5.56
C GLU A 459 10.40 1.27 6.95
N ARG A 460 10.75 2.54 7.15
CA ARG A 460 10.54 3.25 8.42
C ARG A 460 9.83 4.59 8.22
N THR A 461 9.07 4.75 7.15
CA THR A 461 8.47 6.04 6.76
C THR A 461 7.65 6.66 7.90
N TYR A 462 6.80 5.86 8.55
CA TYR A 462 6.01 6.32 9.69
C TYR A 462 6.89 6.65 10.90
N SER A 463 7.76 5.74 11.34
CA SER A 463 8.71 6.01 12.44
C SER A 463 9.60 7.23 12.21
N GLU A 464 10.10 7.42 10.98
CA GLU A 464 10.89 8.58 10.58
C GLU A 464 10.10 9.88 10.78
N TRP A 465 8.82 9.92 10.39
CA TRP A 465 7.92 11.03 10.65
C TRP A 465 7.57 11.19 12.14
N PHE A 466 7.29 10.09 12.84
CA PHE A 466 6.85 10.09 14.23
C PHE A 466 7.89 10.74 15.14
N TYR A 467 9.18 10.52 14.86
CA TYR A 467 10.31 11.10 15.59
C TYR A 467 10.88 12.37 14.92
N SER A 468 10.12 13.02 14.03
CA SER A 468 10.48 14.29 13.42
C SER A 468 9.78 15.48 14.10
N GLN A 469 10.16 16.70 13.72
CA GLN A 469 9.49 17.93 14.14
C GLN A 469 8.06 18.05 13.60
N TYR A 470 7.70 17.30 12.54
CA TYR A 470 6.36 17.33 11.96
C TYR A 470 5.34 16.76 12.96
N ASN A 471 5.68 15.72 13.70
CA ASN A 471 4.83 15.15 14.75
C ASN A 471 4.90 15.95 16.07
N THR A 472 4.61 17.25 15.99
CA THR A 472 4.46 18.13 17.16
C THR A 472 3.15 18.90 17.08
N PRO A 473 2.57 19.34 18.21
CA PRO A 473 1.32 20.12 18.17
C PRO A 473 1.39 21.40 17.33
N GLY A 474 2.58 21.96 17.12
CA GLY A 474 2.80 23.14 16.28
C GLY A 474 3.03 22.82 14.79
N GLY A 475 3.34 21.57 14.45
CA GLY A 475 3.72 21.15 13.10
C GLY A 475 4.92 21.91 12.53
N VAL A 476 5.05 21.85 11.20
CA VAL A 476 6.05 22.57 10.42
C VAL A 476 5.35 23.48 9.42
N TYR A 477 5.84 24.70 9.24
CA TYR A 477 5.34 25.61 8.22
C TYR A 477 5.71 25.08 6.83
N ALA A 478 4.73 24.60 6.07
CA ALA A 478 4.92 24.04 4.73
C ALA A 478 3.65 24.21 3.88
N PRO A 479 3.27 25.46 3.54
CA PRO A 479 2.03 25.76 2.81
C PRO A 479 2.00 25.13 1.39
N GLN A 480 3.15 24.79 0.82
CA GLN A 480 3.23 24.07 -0.45
C GLN A 480 2.62 22.66 -0.36
N PHE A 481 2.59 22.05 0.82
CA PHE A 481 1.96 20.74 1.01
C PHE A 481 0.55 20.85 1.60
N GLY A 482 0.31 21.81 2.50
CA GLY A 482 -0.90 21.88 3.32
C GLY A 482 -2.21 22.27 2.61
N GLY A 483 -2.16 22.70 1.34
CA GLY A 483 -3.35 23.21 0.63
C GLY A 483 -3.89 24.46 1.31
N ASN A 484 -5.07 24.39 1.91
CA ASN A 484 -5.65 25.47 2.71
C ASN A 484 -4.97 25.67 4.08
N ARG A 485 -4.06 24.76 4.50
CA ARG A 485 -3.27 24.87 5.74
C ARG A 485 -1.89 25.45 5.48
N GLN A 486 -1.38 26.22 6.44
CA GLN A 486 0.00 26.74 6.42
C GLN A 486 0.98 25.84 7.18
N TYR A 487 0.51 25.13 8.19
CA TYR A 487 1.30 24.23 9.02
C TYR A 487 0.80 22.81 8.82
N VAL A 488 1.74 21.88 8.69
CA VAL A 488 1.49 20.46 8.50
C VAL A 488 2.08 19.68 9.66
N SER A 489 1.35 18.69 10.14
CA SER A 489 1.71 17.91 11.33
C SER A 489 1.53 16.42 11.12
N THR A 490 0.55 15.98 10.34
CA THR A 490 0.25 14.56 10.07
C THR A 490 0.64 14.16 8.63
N CYS A 491 0.64 12.85 8.35
CA CYS A 491 0.80 12.36 6.98
C CYS A 491 -0.27 12.96 6.04
N GLN A 492 -1.51 13.02 6.52
CA GLN A 492 -2.66 13.53 5.78
C GLN A 492 -2.53 15.01 5.44
N ASP A 493 -1.90 15.83 6.29
CA ASP A 493 -1.76 17.27 6.02
C ASP A 493 -1.00 17.54 4.71
N CYS A 494 -0.07 16.66 4.33
CA CYS A 494 0.68 16.76 3.07
C CYS A 494 0.08 15.89 1.96
N HIS A 495 -0.25 14.63 2.25
CA HIS A 495 -0.65 13.64 1.25
C HIS A 495 -2.16 13.57 1.00
N MET A 496 -2.95 14.24 1.86
CA MET A 496 -4.38 14.43 1.72
C MET A 496 -4.78 15.88 2.01
N ARG A 497 -4.00 16.82 1.46
CA ARG A 497 -4.06 18.25 1.77
C ARG A 497 -5.47 18.82 1.74
N ASP A 498 -5.70 19.82 2.58
CA ASP A 498 -7.00 20.49 2.69
C ASP A 498 -7.34 21.25 1.41
N VAL A 499 -8.51 20.98 0.84
CA VAL A 499 -9.10 21.75 -0.26
C VAL A 499 -10.48 22.26 0.10
N THR A 500 -10.96 23.27 -0.64
CA THR A 500 -12.33 23.77 -0.49
C THR A 500 -13.27 23.01 -1.41
N GLY A 501 -14.24 22.29 -0.86
CA GLY A 501 -15.17 21.49 -1.67
C GLY A 501 -16.24 20.75 -0.86
N ARG A 502 -17.04 19.95 -1.57
CA ARG A 502 -17.99 18.99 -0.96
C ARG A 502 -17.40 17.60 -1.08
N GLY A 503 -17.63 16.76 -0.07
CA GLY A 503 -17.16 15.36 -0.07
C GLY A 503 -17.98 14.40 -0.92
N CYS A 504 -19.20 14.79 -1.32
CA CYS A 504 -20.06 14.04 -2.22
C CYS A 504 -21.01 14.97 -3.01
N ASN A 505 -21.70 14.41 -4.00
CA ASN A 505 -22.69 15.09 -4.84
C ASN A 505 -24.16 14.75 -4.47
N PHE A 506 -24.37 13.98 -3.41
CA PHE A 506 -25.68 13.49 -2.99
C PHE A 506 -26.20 14.22 -1.74
N GLY A 507 -27.47 14.60 -1.75
CA GLY A 507 -28.09 15.35 -0.64
C GLY A 507 -27.61 16.80 -0.58
N GLU A 508 -27.43 17.32 0.64
CA GLU A 508 -26.92 18.68 0.89
C GLU A 508 -25.66 18.64 1.80
N PRO A 509 -24.55 18.06 1.33
CA PRO A 509 -23.33 17.98 2.10
C PRO A 509 -22.72 19.37 2.29
N PRO A 510 -22.12 19.66 3.46
CA PRO A 510 -21.51 20.96 3.72
C PRO A 510 -20.33 21.20 2.78
N ILE A 511 -20.13 22.48 2.40
CA ILE A 511 -18.88 22.92 1.80
C ILE A 511 -17.86 23.07 2.92
N ARG A 512 -16.73 22.38 2.77
CA ARG A 512 -15.62 22.35 3.74
C ARG A 512 -14.44 23.09 3.16
N ASN A 513 -13.67 23.76 4.03
CA ASN A 513 -12.34 24.27 3.68
C ASN A 513 -11.22 23.30 4.06
N ASP A 514 -11.58 22.24 4.78
CA ASP A 514 -10.73 21.19 5.32
C ASP A 514 -11.06 19.83 4.71
N LEU A 515 -11.54 19.79 3.45
CA LEU A 515 -11.83 18.54 2.76
C LEU A 515 -10.51 17.86 2.38
N PRO A 516 -10.25 16.60 2.81
CA PRO A 516 -9.03 15.90 2.44
C PRO A 516 -9.06 15.52 0.96
N LEU A 517 -8.14 16.08 0.17
CA LEU A 517 -7.96 15.67 -1.22
C LEU A 517 -7.39 14.25 -1.25
N HIS A 518 -8.05 13.30 -1.91
CA HIS A 518 -7.58 11.92 -1.98
C HIS A 518 -6.41 11.76 -2.98
N ASP A 519 -5.37 12.59 -2.84
CA ASP A 519 -4.19 12.60 -3.68
C ASP A 519 -3.33 11.35 -3.42
N MET A 520 -2.83 11.20 -2.19
CA MET A 520 -2.09 10.02 -1.70
C MET A 520 -0.90 9.63 -2.60
N THR A 521 -0.33 10.58 -3.34
CA THR A 521 0.79 10.35 -4.23
C THR A 521 2.13 10.48 -3.50
N GLY A 522 3.10 9.69 -3.98
CA GLY A 522 4.51 9.75 -3.60
C GLY A 522 5.38 10.18 -4.78
N GLY A 523 6.50 9.48 -5.01
CA GLY A 523 7.44 9.80 -6.10
C GLY A 523 7.23 9.04 -7.42
N SER A 524 6.22 8.16 -7.53
CA SER A 524 6.07 7.30 -8.71
C SER A 524 5.44 8.04 -9.89
N THR A 525 6.23 8.39 -10.90
CA THR A 525 5.75 9.06 -12.13
C THR A 525 5.79 8.17 -13.38
N TRP A 526 6.61 7.11 -13.37
CA TRP A 526 6.85 6.27 -14.54
C TRP A 526 5.83 5.15 -14.69
N LEU A 527 5.73 4.25 -13.71
CA LEU A 527 4.87 3.06 -13.79
C LEU A 527 3.38 3.42 -13.98
N PRO A 528 2.79 4.41 -13.27
CA PRO A 528 1.40 4.82 -13.51
C PRO A 528 1.13 5.16 -14.98
N GLY A 529 2.10 5.77 -15.67
CA GLY A 529 1.98 6.14 -17.08
C GLY A 529 1.93 4.96 -18.04
N LEU A 530 2.23 3.75 -17.58
CA LEU A 530 2.26 2.53 -18.38
C LEU A 530 1.17 1.53 -18.02
N LEU A 531 0.42 1.76 -16.93
CA LEU A 531 -0.61 0.82 -16.47
C LEU A 531 -1.70 0.59 -17.52
N HIS A 532 -2.00 1.60 -18.33
CA HIS A 532 -2.99 1.47 -19.41
C HIS A 532 -2.55 0.52 -20.54
N LEU A 533 -1.24 0.26 -20.67
CA LEU A 533 -0.70 -0.73 -21.62
C LEU A 533 -0.86 -2.15 -21.06
N LEU A 534 -0.68 -2.31 -19.76
CA LEU A 534 -0.78 -3.59 -19.06
C LEU A 534 -2.24 -4.02 -18.83
N TYR A 535 -3.11 -3.06 -18.51
CA TYR A 535 -4.49 -3.28 -18.08
C TYR A 535 -5.47 -2.42 -18.90
N PRO A 536 -5.54 -2.63 -20.23
CA PRO A 536 -6.36 -1.82 -21.11
C PRO A 536 -7.85 -1.94 -20.76
N GLY A 537 -8.48 -0.81 -20.44
CA GLY A 537 -9.90 -0.75 -20.08
C GLY A 537 -10.20 -0.99 -18.60
N GLU A 538 -9.19 -1.30 -17.78
CA GLU A 538 -9.33 -1.45 -16.32
C GLU A 538 -8.83 -0.23 -15.53
N VAL A 539 -8.12 0.70 -16.19
CA VAL A 539 -7.56 1.90 -15.55
C VAL A 539 -7.97 3.18 -16.27
N ASN A 540 -8.15 4.26 -15.51
CA ASN A 540 -8.47 5.59 -16.03
C ASN A 540 -7.19 6.38 -16.34
N GLN A 541 -6.85 6.50 -17.63
CA GLN A 541 -5.65 7.21 -18.09
C GLN A 541 -5.63 8.69 -17.69
N VAL A 542 -6.78 9.35 -17.63
CA VAL A 542 -6.85 10.78 -17.27
C VAL A 542 -6.58 10.96 -15.79
N ALA A 543 -7.14 10.09 -14.94
CA ALA A 543 -6.85 10.08 -13.50
C ALA A 543 -5.36 9.76 -13.24
N LEU A 544 -4.81 8.76 -13.93
CA LEU A 544 -3.38 8.41 -13.83
C LEU A 544 -2.46 9.58 -14.21
N ALA A 545 -2.76 10.29 -15.32
CA ALA A 545 -2.00 11.46 -15.73
C ALA A 545 -2.04 12.57 -14.66
N ALA A 546 -3.21 12.84 -14.09
CA ALA A 546 -3.35 13.80 -12.98
C ALA A 546 -2.58 13.36 -11.73
N GLY A 547 -2.58 12.06 -11.40
CA GLY A 547 -1.78 11.48 -10.33
C GLY A 547 -0.26 11.64 -10.55
N ILE A 548 0.21 11.45 -11.79
CA ILE A 548 1.62 11.67 -12.16
C ILE A 548 2.01 13.14 -11.96
N ASP A 549 1.14 14.09 -12.34
CA ASP A 549 1.41 15.51 -12.15
C ASP A 549 1.49 15.89 -10.67
N ARG A 550 0.64 15.30 -9.81
CA ARG A 550 0.71 15.49 -8.36
C ARG A 550 1.95 14.83 -7.74
N ALA A 551 2.33 13.63 -8.19
CA ALA A 551 3.59 12.99 -7.78
C ALA A 551 4.81 13.84 -8.15
N ARG A 552 4.83 14.43 -9.35
CA ARG A 552 5.89 15.36 -9.78
C ARG A 552 5.91 16.63 -8.94
N TYR A 553 4.73 17.18 -8.62
CA TYR A 553 4.62 18.32 -7.71
C TYR A 553 5.21 18.01 -6.34
N MET A 554 4.92 16.83 -5.77
CA MET A 554 5.51 16.40 -4.50
C MET A 554 7.03 16.33 -4.57
N LEU A 555 7.59 15.71 -5.62
CA LEU A 555 9.04 15.63 -5.83
C LEU A 555 9.72 17.00 -5.96
N GLN A 556 9.07 17.94 -6.64
CA GLN A 556 9.61 19.30 -6.86
C GLN A 556 9.59 20.18 -5.61
N ASN A 557 8.78 19.82 -4.61
CA ASN A 557 8.69 20.55 -3.34
C ASN A 557 9.36 19.80 -2.18
N ALA A 558 9.78 18.55 -2.38
CA ALA A 558 10.37 17.71 -1.34
C ALA A 558 11.78 18.15 -0.91
N ALA A 559 12.48 18.94 -1.73
CA ALA A 559 13.82 19.41 -1.43
C ALA A 559 14.09 20.82 -1.93
N GLU A 560 14.92 21.55 -1.17
CA GLU A 560 15.62 22.74 -1.63
C GLU A 560 17.02 22.36 -2.14
N LEU A 561 17.47 23.00 -3.22
CA LEU A 561 18.80 22.82 -3.77
C LEU A 561 19.51 24.17 -3.89
N VAL A 562 20.65 24.29 -3.21
CA VAL A 562 21.49 25.49 -3.24
C VAL A 562 22.88 25.09 -3.72
N ALA A 563 23.45 25.85 -4.65
CA ALA A 563 24.82 25.64 -5.13
C ALA A 563 25.59 26.96 -5.05
N ARG A 564 26.79 26.93 -4.46
CA ARG A 564 27.62 28.12 -4.22
C ARG A 564 29.10 27.79 -4.43
N GLN A 565 29.82 28.68 -5.11
CA GLN A 565 31.28 28.58 -5.17
C GLN A 565 31.88 28.90 -3.78
N GLN A 566 32.83 28.08 -3.34
CA GLN A 566 33.66 28.25 -2.14
C GLN A 566 35.11 27.95 -2.54
N GLY A 567 35.90 28.99 -2.79
CA GLY A 567 37.24 28.87 -3.37
C GLY A 567 37.22 28.09 -4.69
N SER A 568 37.98 26.98 -4.73
CA SER A 568 38.07 26.08 -5.88
C SER A 568 36.99 24.98 -5.94
N GLN A 569 36.00 25.02 -5.04
CA GLN A 569 34.93 24.03 -4.96
C GLN A 569 33.57 24.66 -5.21
N LEU A 570 32.66 23.88 -5.78
CA LEU A 570 31.24 24.16 -5.82
C LEU A 570 30.59 23.36 -4.69
N MET A 571 30.14 24.06 -3.65
CA MET A 571 29.38 23.46 -2.55
C MET A 571 27.91 23.34 -2.96
N VAL A 572 27.38 22.12 -2.94
CA VAL A 572 25.97 21.83 -3.22
C VAL A 572 25.29 21.38 -1.94
N THR A 573 24.31 22.14 -1.47
CA THR A 573 23.46 21.82 -0.32
C THR A 573 22.11 21.31 -0.79
N VAL A 574 21.71 20.14 -0.31
CA VAL A 574 20.35 19.59 -0.49
C VAL A 574 19.65 19.61 0.86
N THR A 575 18.54 20.32 0.98
CA THR A 575 17.73 20.37 2.21
C THR A 575 16.50 19.50 2.05
N ASN A 576 16.19 18.67 3.05
CA ASN A 576 14.99 17.85 3.10
C ASN A 576 13.81 18.63 3.70
N ASP A 577 12.76 18.83 2.92
CA ASP A 577 11.51 19.47 3.34
C ASP A 577 10.36 18.47 3.57
N THR A 578 10.67 17.17 3.61
CA THR A 578 9.73 16.10 3.94
C THR A 578 9.75 15.77 5.43
N GLY A 579 8.66 15.17 5.92
CA GLY A 579 8.54 14.73 7.32
C GLY A 579 9.31 13.46 7.66
N HIS A 580 9.88 12.78 6.68
CA HIS A 580 10.61 11.52 6.81
C HIS A 580 11.97 11.64 6.12
N LYS A 581 12.74 10.55 5.98
CA LYS A 581 13.98 10.63 5.19
C LYS A 581 13.68 10.96 3.72
N LEU A 582 14.67 11.52 3.01
CA LEU A 582 14.58 11.79 1.59
C LEU A 582 15.63 10.99 0.79
N PRO A 583 15.20 10.06 -0.09
CA PRO A 583 13.83 9.53 -0.26
C PRO A 583 13.48 8.40 0.74
N SER A 584 12.31 8.45 1.38
CA SER A 584 11.79 7.35 2.23
C SER A 584 11.06 6.26 1.42
N GLY A 585 10.53 5.27 2.13
CA GLY A 585 9.84 4.08 1.61
C GLY A 585 10.77 2.97 1.14
N TYR A 586 10.28 2.16 0.21
CA TYR A 586 10.98 1.01 -0.37
C TYR A 586 12.42 1.34 -0.82
N PRO A 587 13.46 0.74 -0.20
CA PRO A 587 14.84 1.14 -0.42
C PRO A 587 15.46 0.57 -1.70
N GLU A 588 15.03 -0.60 -2.17
CA GLU A 588 15.69 -1.26 -3.29
C GLU A 588 15.32 -0.60 -4.62
N GLY A 589 16.34 -0.23 -5.39
CA GLY A 589 16.17 0.42 -6.69
C GLY A 589 15.70 1.88 -6.65
N ARG A 590 15.25 2.40 -5.51
CA ARG A 590 14.93 3.83 -5.33
C ARG A 590 16.17 4.63 -5.00
N ARG A 591 16.41 5.73 -5.71
CA ARG A 591 17.57 6.59 -5.46
C ARG A 591 17.33 8.04 -5.84
N MET A 592 18.05 8.92 -5.17
CA MET A 592 18.22 10.33 -5.52
C MET A 592 19.70 10.62 -5.74
N TRP A 593 20.06 11.52 -6.64
CA TRP A 593 21.46 11.92 -6.82
C TRP A 593 21.61 13.34 -7.33
N ILE A 594 22.80 13.90 -7.11
CA ILE A 594 23.18 15.21 -7.63
C ILE A 594 23.89 15.01 -8.98
N ASN A 595 23.46 15.76 -9.99
CA ASN A 595 24.17 15.91 -11.26
C ASN A 595 24.74 17.32 -11.35
N VAL A 596 26.02 17.43 -11.65
CA VAL A 596 26.72 18.71 -11.83
C VAL A 596 27.33 18.75 -13.21
N ARG A 597 27.06 19.81 -13.97
CA ARG A 597 27.60 20.07 -15.31
C ARG A 597 28.33 21.39 -15.33
N PHE A 598 29.63 21.38 -15.62
CA PHE A 598 30.43 22.59 -15.75
C PHE A 598 30.57 22.98 -17.22
N TYR A 599 30.43 24.29 -17.49
CA TYR A 599 30.54 24.84 -18.82
C TYR A 599 31.61 25.92 -18.88
N ASP A 600 32.30 26.02 -20.01
CA ASP A 600 33.21 27.13 -20.30
C ASP A 600 32.45 28.42 -20.69
N SER A 601 33.18 29.49 -21.01
CA SER A 601 32.61 30.78 -21.41
C SER A 601 31.87 30.75 -22.75
N GLN A 602 32.01 29.68 -23.54
CA GLN A 602 31.31 29.44 -24.80
C GLN A 602 30.09 28.53 -24.62
N LEU A 603 29.74 28.17 -23.37
CA LEU A 603 28.69 27.22 -23.02
C LEU A 603 28.97 25.79 -23.51
N THR A 604 30.24 25.42 -23.68
CA THR A 604 30.66 24.05 -23.96
C THR A 604 30.77 23.27 -22.65
N LEU A 605 30.18 22.08 -22.58
CA LEU A 605 30.31 21.19 -21.42
C LEU A 605 31.76 20.71 -21.31
N ILE A 606 32.41 20.96 -20.18
CA ILE A 606 33.82 20.58 -19.93
C ILE A 606 33.96 19.49 -18.86
N ALA A 607 33.00 19.35 -17.95
CA ALA A 607 32.94 18.24 -16.99
C ALA A 607 31.50 17.95 -16.56
N GLU A 608 31.22 16.70 -16.20
CA GLU A 608 29.95 16.26 -15.65
C GLU A 608 30.17 15.18 -14.58
N SER A 609 29.53 15.32 -13.42
CA SER A 609 29.39 14.25 -12.41
C SER A 609 27.92 13.84 -12.30
N GLY A 610 27.66 12.55 -12.04
CA GLY A 610 26.29 12.03 -11.94
C GLY A 610 25.55 11.91 -13.28
N ALA A 611 26.28 11.65 -14.36
CA ALA A 611 25.71 11.52 -15.70
C ALA A 611 24.79 10.30 -15.81
N TYR A 612 23.56 10.50 -16.30
CA TYR A 612 22.59 9.42 -16.56
C TYR A 612 22.44 9.19 -18.06
N ASN A 613 22.53 7.93 -18.49
CA ASN A 613 22.32 7.55 -19.89
C ASN A 613 20.88 7.04 -20.09
N PRO A 614 19.99 7.83 -20.73
CA PRO A 614 18.58 7.44 -20.90
C PRO A 614 18.39 6.26 -21.86
N ASN A 615 19.36 5.97 -22.73
CA ASN A 615 19.25 4.86 -23.68
C ASN A 615 19.53 3.51 -23.01
N THR A 616 20.48 3.50 -22.06
CA THR A 616 20.90 2.28 -21.36
C THR A 616 20.30 2.14 -19.96
N GLY A 617 19.77 3.23 -19.39
CA GLY A 617 19.27 3.29 -18.01
C GLY A 617 20.37 3.35 -16.94
N VAL A 618 21.63 3.56 -17.34
CA VAL A 618 22.79 3.51 -16.45
C VAL A 618 23.07 4.88 -15.84
N LEU A 619 23.22 4.92 -14.52
CA LEU A 619 23.84 6.04 -13.80
C LEU A 619 25.36 5.82 -13.80
N GLY A 620 26.10 6.72 -14.45
CA GLY A 620 27.55 6.63 -14.58
C GLY A 620 28.24 6.77 -13.23
N ALA A 621 29.22 5.91 -12.98
CA ALA A 621 30.09 6.04 -11.81
C ALA A 621 31.21 7.04 -12.10
N ASP A 622 31.46 7.92 -11.15
CA ASP A 622 32.58 8.85 -11.13
C ASP A 622 33.00 9.12 -9.66
N PRO A 623 34.22 9.62 -9.41
CA PRO A 623 34.72 9.80 -8.05
C PRO A 623 33.94 10.80 -7.19
N GLU A 624 33.18 11.71 -7.80
CA GLU A 624 32.41 12.77 -7.12
C GLU A 624 30.89 12.47 -7.09
N LEU A 625 30.46 11.29 -7.57
CA LEU A 625 29.07 10.88 -7.60
C LEU A 625 28.48 10.82 -6.18
N LYS A 626 27.45 11.64 -5.94
CA LYS A 626 26.64 11.62 -4.70
C LYS A 626 25.27 11.00 -4.96
N VAL A 627 25.07 9.77 -4.48
CA VAL A 627 23.77 9.07 -4.46
C VAL A 627 23.25 8.94 -3.04
N TYR A 628 22.01 9.38 -2.81
CA TYR A 628 21.21 9.16 -1.61
C TYR A 628 20.36 7.90 -1.77
N GLU A 629 20.69 6.88 -0.99
CA GLU A 629 20.08 5.55 -1.07
C GLU A 629 20.28 4.78 0.24
N ALA A 630 19.47 3.74 0.44
CA ALA A 630 19.72 2.71 1.45
C ALA A 630 20.06 1.38 0.77
N LYS A 631 21.00 0.62 1.34
CA LYS A 631 21.41 -0.70 0.86
C LYS A 631 21.24 -1.74 1.96
N PRO A 632 20.07 -2.40 2.02
CA PRO A 632 19.90 -3.64 2.77
C PRO A 632 20.78 -4.76 2.18
N GLY A 633 21.03 -5.79 2.97
CA GLY A 633 21.87 -6.90 2.59
C GLY A 633 21.91 -8.01 3.63
N LEU A 634 22.75 -9.01 3.37
CA LEU A 634 22.98 -10.13 4.27
C LEU A 634 24.30 -9.96 5.02
N ASP A 635 24.29 -10.19 6.34
CA ASP A 635 25.51 -10.22 7.15
C ASP A 635 26.39 -11.45 6.89
N GLU A 636 27.56 -11.51 7.51
CA GLU A 636 28.50 -12.63 7.32
C GLU A 636 28.02 -13.97 7.94
N VAL A 637 26.95 -13.97 8.74
CA VAL A 637 26.44 -15.15 9.45
C VAL A 637 25.31 -15.82 8.68
N THR A 638 24.32 -15.05 8.23
CA THR A 638 23.14 -15.51 7.51
C THR A 638 23.46 -15.82 6.05
N ALA A 639 24.32 -15.03 5.40
CA ALA A 639 24.67 -15.21 3.99
C ALA A 639 25.12 -16.65 3.63
N PRO A 640 26.11 -17.27 4.32
CA PRO A 640 26.53 -18.64 4.01
C PRO A 640 25.44 -19.70 4.24
N ILE A 641 24.47 -19.45 5.14
CA ILE A 641 23.38 -20.39 5.45
C ILE A 641 22.41 -20.46 4.28
N VAL A 642 22.13 -19.33 3.64
CA VAL A 642 21.14 -19.23 2.55
C VAL A 642 21.77 -19.35 1.16
N GLY A 643 23.10 -19.49 1.07
CA GLY A 643 23.82 -19.65 -0.19
C GLY A 643 23.96 -18.37 -1.02
N VAL A 644 23.79 -17.20 -0.41
CA VAL A 644 23.94 -15.88 -1.04
C VAL A 644 25.20 -15.20 -0.47
N PRO A 645 26.02 -14.48 -1.27
CA PRO A 645 27.19 -13.77 -0.73
C PRO A 645 26.83 -12.70 0.31
N PRO A 646 27.68 -12.46 1.34
CA PRO A 646 27.45 -11.37 2.28
C PRO A 646 27.64 -10.01 1.62
N GLY A 647 26.86 -9.03 2.07
CA GLY A 647 26.89 -7.66 1.56
C GLY A 647 25.52 -7.16 1.06
N PRO A 648 25.49 -5.97 0.45
CA PRO A 648 24.29 -5.42 -0.19
C PRO A 648 23.63 -6.39 -1.16
N SER A 649 22.31 -6.50 -1.10
CA SER A 649 21.52 -7.45 -1.87
C SER A 649 20.12 -6.90 -2.17
N PHE A 650 19.49 -7.42 -3.24
CA PHE A 650 18.09 -7.18 -3.59
C PHE A 650 17.17 -8.36 -3.23
N HIS A 651 17.68 -9.37 -2.52
CA HIS A 651 16.88 -10.46 -1.96
C HIS A 651 16.06 -9.93 -0.77
N PHE A 652 15.00 -9.20 -1.08
CA PHE A 652 14.15 -8.42 -0.16
C PHE A 652 13.88 -9.12 1.19
N VAL A 653 13.43 -10.37 1.17
CA VAL A 653 13.04 -11.12 2.37
C VAL A 653 14.20 -11.78 3.11
N LEU A 654 15.40 -11.84 2.52
CA LEU A 654 16.59 -12.41 3.13
C LEU A 654 17.47 -11.37 3.80
N ASN A 655 17.29 -10.09 3.46
CA ASN A 655 18.08 -8.99 3.99
C ASN A 655 17.90 -8.86 5.51
N ASN A 656 19.00 -8.92 6.25
CA ASN A 656 19.04 -8.85 7.72
C ASN A 656 19.99 -7.77 8.26
N LYS A 657 20.55 -6.93 7.39
CA LYS A 657 21.46 -5.83 7.76
C LYS A 657 21.36 -4.66 6.80
N ILE A 658 21.43 -3.44 7.33
CA ILE A 658 21.60 -2.22 6.54
C ILE A 658 23.10 -1.91 6.41
N PHE A 659 23.64 -1.94 5.19
CA PHE A 659 25.07 -1.67 4.91
C PHE A 659 25.36 -0.21 4.59
N LYS A 660 24.37 0.50 4.07
CA LYS A 660 24.43 1.93 3.76
C LYS A 660 23.05 2.53 3.97
N ASP A 661 22.99 3.71 4.56
CA ASP A 661 21.84 4.59 4.49
C ASP A 661 22.34 6.01 4.70
N ASN A 662 22.46 6.76 3.60
CA ASN A 662 22.87 8.15 3.61
C ASN A 662 21.74 9.08 3.18
N ARG A 663 20.49 8.63 3.28
CA ARG A 663 19.32 9.46 2.96
C ARG A 663 19.19 10.58 3.98
N ILE A 664 18.81 11.77 3.52
CA ILE A 664 18.79 12.97 4.34
C ILE A 664 17.63 12.87 5.34
N PRO A 665 17.85 12.96 6.67
CA PRO A 665 16.79 12.86 7.66
C PRO A 665 15.90 14.12 7.70
N PRO A 666 14.71 14.06 8.32
CA PRO A 666 13.80 15.20 8.39
C PRO A 666 14.19 16.19 9.50
N ARG A 667 13.54 17.37 9.48
CA ARG A 667 13.62 18.36 10.56
C ARG A 667 13.31 17.70 11.90
N GLY A 668 14.08 18.04 12.94
CA GLY A 668 13.93 17.45 14.29
C GLY A 668 14.59 16.09 14.48
N PHE A 669 15.33 15.58 13.49
CA PHE A 669 16.12 14.35 13.60
C PHE A 669 16.99 14.31 14.87
N SER A 670 17.02 13.15 15.52
CA SER A 670 17.99 12.82 16.56
C SER A 670 18.53 11.42 16.35
N ASN A 671 19.85 11.28 16.48
CA ASN A 671 20.54 10.00 16.37
C ASN A 671 20.01 8.97 17.39
N ALA A 672 19.72 9.40 18.62
CA ALA A 672 19.25 8.50 19.67
C ALA A 672 17.87 7.91 19.37
N ALA A 673 16.93 8.74 18.90
CA ALA A 673 15.59 8.29 18.55
C ALA A 673 15.62 7.32 17.36
N TYR A 674 16.37 7.67 16.31
CA TYR A 674 16.46 6.86 15.09
C TYR A 674 17.18 5.53 15.28
N ALA A 675 18.11 5.44 16.23
CA ALA A 675 18.73 4.16 16.61
C ALA A 675 17.73 3.17 17.22
N GLY A 676 16.68 3.66 17.90
CA GLY A 676 15.69 2.84 18.60
C GLY A 676 14.88 1.93 17.67
N PHE A 677 14.38 2.49 16.56
CA PHE A 677 13.55 1.77 15.58
C PHE A 677 14.33 1.23 14.37
N GLY A 678 15.67 1.30 14.40
CA GLY A 678 16.50 0.83 13.28
C GLY A 678 16.54 1.77 12.07
N GLY A 679 16.21 3.04 12.26
CA GLY A 679 16.25 4.08 11.22
C GLY A 679 17.51 4.92 11.22
N ALA A 680 18.57 4.59 11.94
CA ALA A 680 19.79 5.41 11.95
C ALA A 680 20.48 5.46 10.56
N PRO A 681 21.08 6.59 10.15
CA PRO A 681 22.00 6.63 9.02
C PRO A 681 23.17 5.65 9.18
N VAL A 682 23.64 5.06 8.08
CA VAL A 682 24.74 4.09 8.05
C VAL A 682 25.74 4.47 6.97
N GLY A 683 27.02 4.59 7.36
CA GLY A 683 28.10 5.00 6.44
C GLY A 683 28.10 6.51 6.11
N HIS A 684 27.23 7.28 6.75
CA HIS A 684 27.19 8.74 6.69
C HIS A 684 26.63 9.29 8.01
N GLY A 685 27.12 10.44 8.48
CA GLY A 685 26.74 11.00 9.77
C GLY A 685 26.03 12.35 9.61
N TYR A 686 24.90 12.50 10.29
CA TYR A 686 24.18 13.77 10.43
C TYR A 686 24.21 14.20 11.91
N ALA A 687 24.44 15.48 12.16
CA ALA A 687 24.28 16.03 13.52
C ALA A 687 22.80 16.02 13.92
N ASP A 688 22.51 15.99 15.23
CA ASP A 688 21.14 16.16 15.72
C ASP A 688 20.57 17.50 15.23
N GLY A 689 19.35 17.46 14.67
CA GLY A 689 18.69 18.60 14.04
C GLY A 689 19.17 18.91 12.63
N GLN A 690 20.16 18.20 12.07
CA GLN A 690 20.56 18.37 10.67
C GLN A 690 19.55 17.67 9.75
N TYR A 691 19.02 18.41 8.78
CA TYR A 691 18.07 17.92 7.77
C TYR A 691 18.48 18.35 6.35
N TRP A 692 19.78 18.55 6.16
CA TRP A 692 20.40 18.87 4.87
C TRP A 692 21.73 18.12 4.73
N ASP A 693 22.20 18.02 3.51
CA ASP A 693 23.50 17.43 3.16
C ASP A 693 24.29 18.40 2.28
N ASP A 694 25.56 18.60 2.64
CA ASP A 694 26.51 19.44 1.90
C ASP A 694 27.49 18.53 1.15
N THR A 695 27.55 18.69 -0.18
CA THR A 695 28.43 17.92 -1.06
C THR A 695 29.32 18.86 -1.88
N PRO A 696 30.65 18.83 -1.68
CA PRO A 696 31.58 19.63 -2.48
C PRO A 696 31.90 18.95 -3.82
N TYR A 697 32.03 19.75 -4.87
CA TYR A 697 32.49 19.35 -6.20
C TYR A 697 33.69 20.17 -6.63
N SER A 698 34.70 19.55 -7.23
CA SER A 698 35.86 20.26 -7.74
C SER A 698 35.47 21.09 -8.97
N ILE A 699 35.82 22.38 -8.99
CA ILE A 699 35.59 23.23 -10.15
C ILE A 699 36.71 22.96 -11.18
N PRO A 700 36.40 22.47 -12.39
CA PRO A 700 37.42 22.20 -13.40
C PRO A 700 37.98 23.51 -13.97
N GLN A 701 39.26 23.49 -14.35
CA GLN A 701 39.91 24.64 -14.98
C GLN A 701 39.15 25.09 -16.24
N GLY A 702 38.91 26.41 -16.34
CA GLY A 702 38.18 27.00 -17.47
C GLY A 702 36.65 26.98 -17.33
N ALA A 703 36.10 26.46 -16.21
CA ALA A 703 34.68 26.61 -15.91
C ALA A 703 34.30 28.08 -15.73
N ALA A 704 33.28 28.52 -16.47
CA ALA A 704 32.64 29.82 -16.31
C ALA A 704 31.25 29.71 -15.69
N SER A 705 30.64 28.52 -15.71
CA SER A 705 29.36 28.26 -15.04
C SER A 705 29.17 26.79 -14.67
N ALA A 706 28.25 26.53 -13.75
CA ALA A 706 27.81 25.19 -13.37
C ALA A 706 26.27 25.10 -13.35
N GLN A 707 25.73 24.04 -13.94
CA GLN A 707 24.34 23.62 -13.78
C GLN A 707 24.28 22.46 -12.81
N VAL A 708 23.47 22.57 -11.77
CA VAL A 708 23.26 21.53 -10.76
C VAL A 708 21.80 21.06 -10.81
N ARG A 709 21.57 19.75 -10.78
CA ARG A 709 20.25 19.15 -10.69
C ARG A 709 20.21 18.08 -9.62
N LEU A 710 19.12 18.05 -8.87
CA LEU A 710 18.75 16.94 -8.00
C LEU A 710 17.76 16.05 -8.75
N TYR A 711 18.13 14.79 -8.93
CA TYR A 711 17.31 13.80 -9.63
C TYR A 711 16.73 12.78 -8.66
N TYR A 712 15.51 12.32 -8.94
CA TYR A 712 14.87 11.16 -8.31
C TYR A 712 14.56 10.09 -9.35
N GLN A 713 14.80 8.82 -9.01
CA GLN A 713 14.41 7.68 -9.84
C GLN A 713 13.63 6.65 -9.01
N SER A 714 12.46 6.25 -9.52
CA SER A 714 11.56 5.31 -8.85
C SER A 714 12.13 3.89 -8.80
N THR A 715 12.72 3.42 -9.91
CA THR A 715 13.38 2.10 -9.97
C THR A 715 14.62 2.16 -10.85
N SER A 716 15.68 1.52 -10.37
CA SER A 716 16.98 1.47 -11.03
C SER A 716 17.06 0.33 -12.05
N LYS A 717 17.96 0.47 -13.02
CA LYS A 717 18.30 -0.63 -13.93
C LYS A 717 18.72 -1.88 -13.18
N GLU A 718 19.58 -1.72 -12.18
CA GLU A 718 20.19 -2.83 -11.44
C GLU A 718 19.11 -3.69 -10.77
N TYR A 719 18.08 -3.05 -10.23
CA TYR A 719 16.97 -3.75 -9.58
C TYR A 719 16.05 -4.44 -10.60
N VAL A 720 15.72 -3.79 -11.72
CA VAL A 720 14.92 -4.41 -12.79
C VAL A 720 15.62 -5.62 -13.39
N GLU A 721 16.93 -5.55 -13.62
CA GLU A 721 17.72 -6.67 -14.13
C GLU A 721 17.84 -7.80 -13.10
N PHE A 722 18.02 -7.49 -11.82
CA PHE A 722 17.97 -8.48 -10.75
C PHE A 722 16.64 -9.23 -10.72
N LEU A 723 15.51 -8.52 -10.73
CA LEU A 723 14.19 -9.15 -10.72
C LEU A 723 13.94 -10.02 -11.96
N ARG A 724 14.54 -9.69 -13.11
CA ARG A 724 14.51 -10.54 -14.30
C ARG A 724 15.36 -11.79 -14.12
N ASP A 725 16.59 -11.64 -13.66
CA ASP A 725 17.60 -12.70 -13.64
C ASP A 725 17.34 -13.72 -12.51
N GLU A 726 16.85 -13.26 -11.36
CA GLU A 726 16.56 -14.12 -10.21
C GLU A 726 15.17 -14.77 -10.26
N ASN A 727 14.22 -14.23 -11.03
CA ASN A 727 12.89 -14.83 -11.12
C ASN A 727 12.91 -16.10 -11.97
N THR A 728 12.67 -17.24 -11.32
CA THR A 728 12.72 -18.58 -11.92
C THR A 728 11.41 -19.35 -11.79
N THR A 729 10.45 -18.85 -11.00
CA THR A 729 9.15 -19.51 -10.78
C THR A 729 8.06 -19.04 -11.73
N ASN A 730 8.18 -17.84 -12.28
CA ASN A 730 7.26 -17.33 -13.29
C ASN A 730 7.98 -16.34 -14.24
N ASN A 731 7.22 -15.56 -15.00
CA ASN A 731 7.77 -14.62 -15.99
C ASN A 731 7.60 -13.15 -15.61
N LYS A 732 7.21 -12.82 -14.37
CA LYS A 732 6.94 -11.44 -13.95
C LYS A 732 8.18 -10.54 -14.03
N GLY A 733 9.35 -11.06 -13.65
CA GLY A 733 10.63 -10.37 -13.82
C GLY A 733 10.94 -10.02 -15.28
N GLN A 734 10.73 -10.98 -16.19
CA GLN A 734 10.92 -10.74 -17.62
C GLN A 734 9.90 -9.73 -18.18
N GLN A 735 8.62 -9.83 -17.78
CA GLN A 735 7.60 -8.87 -18.19
C GLN A 735 7.94 -7.44 -17.72
N LEU A 736 8.43 -7.29 -16.48
CA LEU A 736 8.89 -6.01 -15.95
C LEU A 736 10.07 -5.46 -16.76
N TYR A 737 11.07 -6.30 -17.05
CA TYR A 737 12.21 -5.89 -17.84
C TYR A 737 11.81 -5.44 -19.26
N ASP A 738 10.92 -6.17 -19.93
CA ASP A 738 10.44 -5.80 -21.26
C ASP A 738 9.66 -4.48 -21.22
N LEU A 739 8.79 -4.29 -20.22
CA LEU A 739 8.09 -3.04 -19.99
C LEU A 739 9.07 -1.88 -19.77
N TRP A 740 10.07 -2.07 -18.91
CA TRP A 740 11.13 -1.10 -18.63
C TRP A 740 11.95 -0.76 -19.87
N ASN A 741 12.46 -1.78 -20.57
CA ASN A 741 13.34 -1.61 -21.71
C ASN A 741 12.66 -0.89 -22.88
N ASN A 742 11.37 -1.17 -23.10
CA ASN A 742 10.59 -0.64 -24.22
C ASN A 742 9.98 0.74 -23.94
N ASN A 743 9.97 1.22 -22.68
CA ASN A 743 9.28 2.45 -22.28
C ASN A 743 10.20 3.42 -21.53
N GLY A 744 11.36 3.75 -22.12
CA GLY A 744 12.23 4.81 -21.64
C GLY A 744 13.03 4.49 -20.37
N LYS A 745 12.97 3.24 -19.87
CA LYS A 745 13.84 2.74 -18.79
C LYS A 745 13.74 3.51 -17.48
N CYS A 746 12.52 3.90 -17.08
CA CYS A 746 12.24 4.69 -15.88
C CYS A 746 13.17 5.92 -15.76
N PRO A 747 13.03 6.93 -16.64
CA PRO A 747 13.89 8.10 -16.62
C PRO A 747 13.75 8.84 -15.28
N PRO A 748 14.81 9.50 -14.78
CA PRO A 748 14.73 10.26 -13.56
C PRO A 748 13.92 11.55 -13.73
N GLU A 749 13.23 11.93 -12.65
CA GLU A 749 12.54 13.20 -12.50
C GLU A 749 13.49 14.25 -11.90
N VAL A 750 13.44 15.48 -12.42
CA VAL A 750 14.15 16.61 -11.81
C VAL A 750 13.34 17.09 -10.61
N MET A 751 13.92 17.02 -9.42
CA MET A 751 13.34 17.56 -8.19
C MET A 751 13.61 19.06 -8.10
N ALA A 752 14.88 19.45 -8.18
CA ALA A 752 15.31 20.83 -8.06
C ALA A 752 16.52 21.09 -8.98
N GLN A 753 16.75 22.35 -9.32
CA GLN A 753 17.88 22.75 -10.15
C GLN A 753 18.42 24.13 -9.76
N ALA A 754 19.72 24.31 -9.89
CA ALA A 754 20.43 25.56 -9.66
C ALA A 754 21.39 25.85 -10.82
N GLN A 755 21.66 27.13 -11.05
CA GLN A 755 22.66 27.61 -12.01
C GLN A 755 23.59 28.57 -11.27
N VAL A 756 24.89 28.37 -11.43
CA VAL A 756 25.92 29.14 -10.72
C VAL A 756 26.90 29.69 -11.74
N THR A 757 27.15 30.99 -11.70
CA THR A 757 28.28 31.58 -12.41
C THR A 757 29.55 31.26 -11.63
N ILE A 758 30.55 30.70 -12.29
CA ILE A 758 31.86 30.44 -11.69
C ILE A 758 32.72 31.66 -11.94
N SER A 759 33.11 32.31 -10.86
CA SER A 759 34.09 33.39 -10.91
C SER A 759 35.47 32.77 -11.14
N ALA A 760 36.24 33.36 -12.05
CA ALA A 760 37.66 33.06 -12.13
C ALA A 760 38.30 33.32 -10.74
N PRO A 761 39.33 32.56 -10.34
CA PRO A 761 40.13 32.92 -9.18
C PRO A 761 40.55 34.38 -9.30
N LEU A 762 40.34 35.18 -8.26
CA LEU A 762 40.83 36.56 -8.23
C LEU A 762 42.36 36.50 -8.40
N PRO A 763 42.95 37.11 -9.44
CA PRO A 763 44.39 37.06 -9.60
C PRO A 763 45.08 37.70 -8.40
N GLY A 764 45.80 36.91 -7.62
CA GLY A 764 46.41 37.34 -6.37
C GLY A 764 45.72 36.84 -5.09
N ASP A 765 44.57 36.17 -5.18
CA ASP A 765 43.92 35.46 -4.06
C ASP A 765 44.59 34.08 -3.92
N PHE A 766 45.63 34.04 -3.09
CA PHE A 766 46.50 32.88 -2.93
C PHE A 766 46.06 31.95 -1.80
N ASP A 767 45.25 32.42 -0.85
CA ASP A 767 44.66 31.57 0.19
C ASP A 767 43.22 31.11 -0.10
N GLY A 768 42.60 31.65 -1.16
CA GLY A 768 41.35 31.17 -1.76
C GLY A 768 40.11 31.63 -1.02
N ASP A 769 40.20 32.69 -0.21
CA ASP A 769 39.10 33.21 0.60
C ASP A 769 38.16 34.18 -0.15
N GLY A 770 38.50 34.50 -1.41
CA GLY A 770 37.68 35.33 -2.29
C GLY A 770 37.97 36.82 -2.16
N ASP A 771 39.06 37.21 -1.50
CA ASP A 771 39.62 38.54 -1.52
C ASP A 771 41.13 38.53 -1.82
N VAL A 772 41.73 39.71 -2.03
CA VAL A 772 43.19 39.86 -2.18
C VAL A 772 43.64 40.85 -1.13
N ASP A 773 44.30 40.35 -0.09
CA ASP A 773 44.70 41.14 1.07
C ASP A 773 46.15 40.89 1.54
N LEU A 774 46.44 41.21 2.81
CA LEU A 774 47.79 41.05 3.37
C LEU A 774 48.16 39.59 3.65
N SER A 775 47.17 38.72 3.84
CA SER A 775 47.33 37.27 3.96
C SER A 775 47.90 36.72 2.66
N ASP A 776 47.31 37.10 1.52
CA ASP A 776 47.82 36.75 0.20
C ASP A 776 49.18 37.37 -0.10
N PHE A 777 49.39 38.63 0.29
CA PHE A 777 50.69 39.27 0.10
C PHE A 777 51.81 38.49 0.82
N THR A 778 51.51 37.93 1.98
CA THR A 778 52.46 37.08 2.72
C THR A 778 52.83 35.83 1.91
N VAL A 779 51.85 35.24 1.21
CA VAL A 779 52.08 34.11 0.30
C VAL A 779 52.87 34.54 -0.95
N PHE A 780 52.52 35.68 -1.55
CA PHE A 780 53.20 36.26 -2.72
C PHE A 780 54.70 36.48 -2.45
N GLN A 781 55.04 37.04 -1.29
CA GLN A 781 56.42 37.31 -0.90
C GLN A 781 57.29 36.04 -0.82
N LEU A 782 56.68 34.89 -0.49
CA LEU A 782 57.38 33.62 -0.46
C LEU A 782 57.73 33.10 -1.85
N CYS A 783 57.01 33.54 -2.88
CA CYS A 783 57.21 33.12 -4.27
C CYS A 783 58.11 34.09 -5.07
N PHE A 784 58.29 35.34 -4.60
CA PHE A 784 59.04 36.37 -5.30
C PHE A 784 60.51 35.99 -5.56
N GLY A 785 60.82 35.69 -6.83
CA GLY A 785 62.15 35.30 -7.30
C GLY A 785 62.90 36.42 -8.05
N GLY A 786 62.16 37.41 -8.56
CA GLY A 786 62.67 38.52 -9.38
C GLY A 786 62.90 38.13 -10.84
N SER A 787 62.87 39.13 -11.71
CA SER A 787 62.86 38.98 -13.17
C SER A 787 63.90 37.99 -13.72
N SER A 788 63.44 37.16 -14.66
CA SER A 788 64.17 36.07 -15.31
C SER A 788 64.69 34.96 -14.39
N ASN A 789 64.13 34.82 -13.17
CA ASN A 789 64.41 33.71 -12.26
C ASN A 789 63.14 32.88 -12.03
N PRO A 790 63.25 31.55 -11.89
CA PRO A 790 62.10 30.76 -11.49
C PRO A 790 61.56 31.22 -10.12
N PRO A 791 60.28 30.92 -9.81
CA PRO A 791 59.70 31.22 -8.50
C PRO A 791 60.61 30.77 -7.35
N ALA A 792 60.68 31.58 -6.29
CA ALA A 792 61.59 31.33 -5.19
C ALA A 792 61.33 29.93 -4.57
N PRO A 793 62.39 29.20 -4.13
CA PRO A 793 62.22 27.87 -3.53
C PRO A 793 61.34 27.82 -2.27
N THR A 794 61.04 28.98 -1.69
CA THR A 794 60.15 29.19 -0.56
C THR A 794 58.67 29.23 -0.95
N CYS A 795 58.34 29.26 -2.24
CA CYS A 795 56.97 29.30 -2.73
C CYS A 795 56.20 28.05 -2.27
N PRO A 796 55.03 28.19 -1.62
CA PRO A 796 54.25 27.04 -1.18
C PRO A 796 53.83 26.14 -2.36
N PRO A 797 53.86 24.80 -2.20
CA PRO A 797 53.42 23.89 -3.25
C PRO A 797 51.97 24.16 -3.66
N GLY A 798 51.72 24.30 -4.97
CA GLY A 798 50.39 24.54 -5.53
C GLY A 798 50.00 26.01 -5.69
N VAL A 799 50.79 26.95 -5.16
CA VAL A 799 50.60 28.38 -5.40
C VAL A 799 51.20 28.75 -6.75
N ASN A 800 50.41 29.40 -7.61
CA ASN A 800 50.90 30.01 -8.84
C ASN A 800 50.92 31.55 -8.68
N ALA A 801 52.05 32.09 -8.26
CA ALA A 801 52.25 33.53 -8.10
C ALA A 801 52.77 34.24 -9.37
N ASP A 802 53.02 33.49 -10.45
CA ASP A 802 53.28 34.00 -11.80
C ASP A 802 51.91 34.37 -12.41
N LEU A 803 51.51 35.62 -12.18
CA LEU A 803 50.21 36.19 -12.50
C LEU A 803 50.15 36.70 -13.95
N ASP A 804 51.28 37.03 -14.57
CA ASP A 804 51.33 37.44 -15.99
C ASP A 804 51.69 36.30 -16.97
N GLY A 805 52.15 35.16 -16.44
CA GLY A 805 52.36 33.90 -17.14
C GLY A 805 53.67 33.83 -17.92
N ASP A 806 54.66 34.65 -17.58
CA ASP A 806 55.95 34.71 -18.30
C ASP A 806 57.03 33.74 -17.76
N GLY A 807 56.73 33.03 -16.66
CA GLY A 807 57.56 32.00 -16.06
C GLY A 807 58.46 32.47 -14.92
N ASP A 808 58.36 33.73 -14.50
CA ASP A 808 58.98 34.25 -13.28
C ASP A 808 57.97 34.85 -12.28
N VAL A 809 58.44 35.31 -11.12
CA VAL A 809 57.59 36.01 -10.13
C VAL A 809 58.31 37.28 -9.72
N ASP A 810 57.90 38.41 -10.29
CA ASP A 810 58.58 39.69 -10.16
C ASP A 810 57.62 40.88 -9.91
N LEU A 811 58.08 42.10 -10.24
CA LEU A 811 57.31 43.31 -10.02
C LEU A 811 56.12 43.45 -10.99
N ALA A 812 56.13 42.76 -12.13
CA ALA A 812 55.01 42.68 -13.06
C ALA A 812 53.85 41.91 -12.43
N ASP A 813 54.12 40.76 -11.80
CA ASP A 813 53.12 40.01 -11.03
C ASP A 813 52.64 40.79 -9.82
N PHE A 814 53.55 41.46 -9.11
CA PHE A 814 53.17 42.31 -7.99
C PHE A 814 52.22 43.44 -8.43
N LEU A 815 52.37 43.93 -9.66
CA LEU A 815 51.47 44.94 -10.22
C LEU A 815 50.07 44.38 -10.44
N ILE A 816 49.95 43.13 -10.91
CA ILE A 816 48.66 42.44 -11.07
C ILE A 816 48.05 42.14 -9.70
N PHE A 817 48.84 41.64 -8.75
CA PHE A 817 48.43 41.46 -7.36
C PHE A 817 47.86 42.75 -6.77
N GLN A 818 48.59 43.86 -6.90
CA GLN A 818 48.17 45.16 -6.39
C GLN A 818 46.90 45.70 -7.07
N GLN A 819 46.72 45.46 -8.37
CA GLN A 819 45.52 45.86 -9.10
C GLN A 819 44.27 45.12 -8.61
N ASN A 820 44.45 43.90 -8.10
CA ASN A 820 43.37 43.08 -7.58
C ASN A 820 43.22 43.20 -6.06
N PHE A 821 44.08 43.95 -5.36
CA PHE A 821 44.02 44.12 -3.91
C PHE A 821 42.67 44.72 -3.45
N THR A 822 41.84 43.90 -2.82
CA THR A 822 40.51 44.28 -2.35
C THR A 822 40.47 44.61 -0.85
N GLY A 823 41.44 44.11 -0.08
CA GLY A 823 41.45 44.14 1.39
C GLY A 823 40.47 43.14 2.03
N SER A 824 40.66 42.84 3.32
CA SER A 824 39.91 41.79 4.03
C SER A 824 38.39 42.01 3.99
N GLN A 825 37.61 40.98 3.68
CA GLN A 825 36.14 41.03 3.63
C GLN A 825 35.47 41.35 4.98
N SER A 826 36.22 41.41 6.09
CA SER A 826 35.70 41.74 7.42
C SER A 826 35.13 43.16 7.58
N GLU A 827 35.25 44.04 6.56
CA GLU A 827 34.77 45.44 6.60
C GLU A 827 33.55 45.77 5.70
N ARG A 828 32.96 44.82 4.97
CA ARG A 828 31.69 45.05 4.23
C ARG A 828 30.54 44.26 4.85
N GLY A 829 29.90 44.88 5.82
CA GLY A 829 28.80 44.31 6.59
C GLY A 829 27.54 44.00 5.79
N GLU A 830 26.73 43.16 6.44
CA GLU A 830 25.27 43.13 6.39
C GLU A 830 24.67 44.45 5.86
N LEU A 831 24.11 44.40 4.65
CA LEU A 831 23.07 45.30 4.16
C LEU A 831 22.10 44.52 3.27
#